data_AF-A0A954NTZ2-F1
#
_entry.id   AF-A0A954NTZ2-F1
#
_cell.length_a   1.000
_cell.length_b   1.000
_cell.length_c   1.000
_cell.angle_alpha   90.00
_cell.angle_beta   90.00
_cell.angle_gamma   90.00
#
_symmetry.space_group_name_H-M   'P 1'
#
loop_
_entity.id
_entity.type
_entity.pdbx_description
1 polymer ?
#
loop_
_entity_poly.entity_id
_entity_poly.type
_entity_poly.pdbx_seq_one_letter_code
_entity_poly.pdbx_strand_id
1 'polypeptide(L)'
;VGLLIDWLWGVGGTTRTALLLGMLAASLVTLLCAVIVPLFRRISAAELAAIVDTAYPELGERVEAAVELSDPAVQESHRGSAIMRRRLMRDVIRRTDKVDFAGAAESSSAIRWLGIGGLTLLLLLAPLGLSREGYGLLLTRYFSPWKNVERASNLFLVIESGDRTVARGTDVTITAEPRWRLVGGTLPEYAWLHWQNADGEADERRMEFDASAHAYVATLPDVLTSFDYDVSAGSAHTRSFHIDVVEAPDIERLFIEIEPPAYTRLPAQSIEGPIGPIDVFERSVLDFTIDFTKPVESAELVWQTDAHSPDDANDTDEPASLPCTLSEDGRSATLALTAEHGGPFVIRLLDEHGVSNPQRDPWELWVLADAPPLIEWADEDRLAVTANATIEVQPTGQLPLTVVAEDDVGVAELELHAEVVQRSQPLTPVIADAAGLGHAEVRHTFSVDLSQYELQEGDLLAVKARAVDGRPVPGQQEAWTSPRLVRVSSKAESVEKSELAQKQQLLRDLLAGIRENVQQDQDTTDTLRQATREAIDEQQSVDHQEQVAELNRREQELQQKLDQLASVFDGHPLQRNIADATREVGTGPLEAAQEQFQQAEASPAQEQLEQLTKASDELSRAVTQLGELLKRFDELAALEQD
;
A
#
# COMPACT_ATOMS: atom_id res chain seq x y z
N VAL A 1 -10.04 33.71 -55.45
CA VAL A 1 -8.82 33.02 -55.91
C VAL A 1 -7.97 32.53 -54.72
N GLY A 2 -7.53 33.41 -53.82
CA GLY A 2 -6.74 33.00 -52.63
C GLY A 2 -7.38 31.86 -51.81
N LEU A 3 -8.69 31.95 -51.54
CA LEU A 3 -9.44 30.89 -50.85
C LEU A 3 -9.47 29.54 -51.59
N LEU A 4 -9.48 29.55 -52.93
CA LEU A 4 -9.48 28.32 -53.74
C LEU A 4 -8.10 27.64 -53.74
N ILE A 5 -7.04 28.45 -53.78
CA ILE A 5 -5.66 27.96 -53.66
C ILE A 5 -5.47 27.30 -52.30
N ASP A 6 -5.99 27.91 -51.23
CA ASP A 6 -5.90 27.36 -49.88
C ASP A 6 -6.68 26.06 -49.72
N TRP A 7 -7.87 25.98 -50.31
CA TRP A 7 -8.68 24.76 -50.29
C TRP A 7 -8.02 23.60 -51.04
N LEU A 8 -7.45 23.84 -52.23
CA LEU A 8 -6.84 22.80 -53.05
C LEU A 8 -5.50 22.30 -52.51
N TRP A 9 -4.61 23.21 -52.11
CA TRP A 9 -3.22 22.87 -51.77
C TRP A 9 -2.88 22.93 -50.29
N GLY A 10 -3.75 23.48 -49.43
CA GLY A 10 -3.51 23.51 -47.99
C GLY A 10 -2.24 24.30 -47.62
N VAL A 11 -2.09 25.50 -48.17
CA VAL A 11 -0.82 26.24 -48.17
C VAL A 11 -0.35 26.64 -46.76
N GLY A 12 0.95 26.62 -46.46
CA GLY A 12 1.46 26.98 -45.12
C GLY A 12 1.16 28.43 -44.69
N GLY A 13 1.21 28.72 -43.39
CA GLY A 13 0.88 30.05 -42.84
C GLY A 13 1.63 31.22 -43.50
N THR A 14 2.91 31.03 -43.82
CA THR A 14 3.76 32.03 -44.51
C THR A 14 3.30 32.37 -45.92
N THR A 15 2.81 31.38 -46.65
CA THR A 15 2.27 31.60 -48.00
C THR A 15 0.91 32.29 -47.94
N ARG A 16 0.09 31.99 -46.92
CA ARG A 16 -1.16 32.70 -46.67
C ARG A 16 -0.94 34.16 -46.32
N THR A 17 0.03 34.47 -45.45
CA THR A 17 0.37 35.86 -45.12
C THR A 17 0.85 36.61 -46.36
N ALA A 18 1.69 36.00 -47.20
CA ALA A 18 2.13 36.61 -48.45
C ALA A 18 0.96 36.88 -49.41
N LEU A 19 0.04 35.92 -49.58
CA LEU A 19 -1.15 36.10 -50.41
C LEU A 19 -2.10 37.18 -49.87
N LEU A 20 -2.29 37.24 -48.55
CA LEU A 20 -3.12 38.25 -47.90
C LEU A 20 -2.51 39.65 -48.01
N LEU A 21 -1.20 39.79 -47.76
CA LEU A 21 -0.48 41.05 -47.93
C LEU A 21 -0.50 41.51 -49.40
N GLY A 22 -0.33 40.59 -50.34
CA GLY A 22 -0.46 40.88 -51.77
C GLY A 22 -1.86 41.37 -52.13
N MET A 23 -2.91 40.75 -51.58
CA MET A 23 -4.29 41.19 -51.77
C MET A 23 -4.54 42.58 -51.18
N LEU A 24 -4.06 42.84 -49.95
CA LEU A 24 -4.20 44.14 -49.29
C LEU A 24 -3.42 45.25 -50.02
N ALA A 25 -2.23 44.95 -50.51
CA ALA A 25 -1.44 45.90 -51.30
C ALA A 25 -2.15 46.22 -52.63
N ALA A 26 -2.66 45.22 -53.34
CA ALA A 26 -3.40 45.41 -54.58
C ALA A 26 -4.72 46.18 -54.36
N SER A 27 -5.45 45.90 -53.28
CA SER A 27 -6.67 46.63 -52.94
C SER A 27 -6.37 48.08 -52.50
N LEU A 28 -5.28 48.30 -51.76
CA LEU A 28 -4.84 49.64 -51.39
C LEU A 28 -4.40 50.45 -52.61
N VAL A 29 -3.63 49.87 -53.53
CA VAL A 29 -3.20 50.53 -54.77
C VAL A 29 -4.39 50.86 -55.65
N THR A 30 -5.35 49.94 -55.81
CA THR A 30 -6.57 50.22 -56.59
C THR A 30 -7.44 51.28 -55.92
N LEU A 31 -7.63 51.24 -54.60
CA LEU A 31 -8.34 52.29 -53.85
C LEU A 31 -7.66 53.65 -53.99
N LEU A 32 -6.33 53.70 -53.86
CA LEU A 32 -5.55 54.93 -54.01
C LEU A 32 -5.66 55.48 -55.44
N CYS A 33 -5.36 54.67 -56.46
CA CYS A 33 -5.30 55.12 -57.84
C CYS A 33 -6.67 55.36 -58.47
N ALA A 34 -7.70 54.57 -58.13
CA ALA A 34 -9.00 54.60 -58.79
C ALA A 34 -10.09 55.37 -58.01
N VAL A 35 -9.93 55.57 -56.70
CA VAL A 35 -10.90 56.29 -55.87
C VAL A 35 -10.28 57.54 -55.27
N ILE A 36 -9.23 57.41 -54.45
CA ILE A 36 -8.69 58.51 -53.64
C ILE A 36 -8.03 59.58 -54.52
N VAL A 37 -7.08 59.21 -55.36
CA VAL A 37 -6.38 60.12 -56.29
C VAL A 37 -7.38 60.89 -57.16
N PRO A 38 -8.36 60.26 -57.83
CA PRO A 38 -9.35 61.01 -58.61
C PRO A 38 -10.30 61.85 -57.74
N LEU A 39 -10.63 61.44 -56.51
CA LEU A 39 -11.44 62.27 -55.60
C LEU A 39 -10.73 63.58 -55.21
N PHE A 40 -9.39 63.54 -55.10
CA PHE A 40 -8.56 64.71 -54.80
C PHE A 40 -8.15 65.51 -56.04
N ARG A 41 -8.46 65.04 -57.26
CA ARG A 41 -8.29 65.86 -58.45
C ARG A 41 -9.31 66.98 -58.41
N ARG A 42 -8.81 68.22 -58.30
CA ARG A 42 -9.63 69.41 -58.46
C ARG A 42 -10.00 69.53 -59.93
N ILE A 43 -11.21 69.11 -60.27
CA ILE A 43 -11.78 69.36 -61.60
C ILE A 43 -12.05 70.86 -61.67
N SER A 44 -11.48 71.54 -62.66
CA SER A 44 -11.70 72.98 -62.82
C SER A 44 -13.15 73.24 -63.22
N ALA A 45 -13.67 74.44 -62.90
CA ALA A 45 -15.02 74.81 -63.31
C ALA A 45 -15.18 74.82 -64.84
N ALA A 46 -14.09 75.11 -65.58
CA ALA A 46 -14.05 75.04 -67.04
C ALA A 46 -14.13 73.59 -67.54
N GLU A 47 -13.44 72.64 -66.92
CA GLU A 47 -13.54 71.21 -67.27
C GLU A 47 -14.96 70.65 -67.03
N LEU A 48 -15.64 71.05 -65.95
CA LEU A 48 -17.04 70.67 -65.74
C LEU A 48 -17.97 71.28 -66.79
N ALA A 49 -17.70 72.52 -67.20
CA ALA A 49 -18.44 73.19 -68.27
C ALA A 49 -18.20 72.52 -69.64
N ALA A 50 -16.98 72.05 -69.91
CA ALA A 50 -16.64 71.29 -71.10
C ALA A 50 -17.38 69.94 -71.17
N ILE A 51 -17.59 69.26 -70.03
CA ILE A 51 -18.41 68.03 -69.96
C ILE A 51 -19.86 68.33 -70.38
N VAL A 52 -20.43 69.45 -69.92
CA VAL A 52 -21.79 69.86 -70.30
C VAL A 52 -21.87 70.20 -71.79
N ASP A 53 -20.88 70.91 -72.34
CA ASP A 53 -20.82 71.23 -73.77
C ASP A 53 -20.61 69.98 -74.64
N THR A 54 -19.87 68.97 -74.16
CA THR A 54 -19.69 67.67 -74.84
C THR A 54 -20.99 66.85 -74.85
N ALA A 55 -21.76 66.87 -73.76
CA ALA A 55 -23.05 66.18 -73.67
C ALA A 55 -24.13 66.85 -74.53
N TYR A 56 -24.04 68.17 -74.76
CA TYR A 56 -24.99 68.96 -75.55
C TYR A 56 -24.28 69.77 -76.65
N PRO A 57 -24.02 69.18 -77.83
CA PRO A 57 -23.31 69.84 -78.93
C PRO A 57 -23.95 71.15 -79.42
N GLU A 58 -25.22 71.39 -79.13
CA GLU A 58 -25.97 72.62 -79.46
C GLU A 58 -25.43 73.88 -78.74
N LEU A 59 -24.75 73.69 -77.62
CA LEU A 59 -24.16 74.77 -76.83
C LEU A 59 -22.86 75.29 -77.44
N GLY A 60 -22.09 74.44 -78.12
CA GLY A 60 -20.92 74.80 -78.92
C GLY A 60 -19.84 75.57 -78.14
N GLU A 61 -19.34 74.97 -77.07
CA GLU A 61 -18.24 75.48 -76.19
C GLU A 61 -18.55 76.79 -75.46
N ARG A 62 -19.82 77.24 -75.49
CA ARG A 62 -20.22 78.53 -74.91
C ARG A 62 -20.29 78.50 -73.40
N VAL A 63 -20.59 77.36 -72.79
CA VAL A 63 -20.63 77.23 -71.32
C VAL A 63 -19.22 77.21 -70.78
N GLU A 64 -18.31 76.47 -71.43
CA GLU A 64 -16.87 76.46 -71.12
C GLU A 64 -16.28 77.87 -71.22
N ALA A 65 -16.45 78.53 -72.37
CA ALA A 65 -15.94 79.89 -72.58
C ALA A 65 -16.53 80.91 -71.59
N ALA A 66 -17.80 80.76 -71.19
CA ALA A 66 -18.41 81.66 -70.22
C ALA A 66 -17.86 81.48 -68.80
N VAL A 67 -17.54 80.25 -68.41
CA VAL A 67 -16.91 79.94 -67.11
C VAL A 67 -15.44 80.38 -67.11
N GLU A 68 -14.68 80.10 -68.16
CA GLU A 68 -13.28 80.51 -68.31
C GLU A 68 -13.12 82.05 -68.29
N LEU A 69 -13.95 82.77 -69.05
CA LEU A 69 -13.92 84.25 -69.09
C LEU A 69 -14.47 84.91 -67.81
N SER A 70 -15.13 84.15 -66.93
CA SER A 70 -15.62 84.61 -65.63
C SER A 70 -14.70 84.24 -64.48
N ASP A 71 -13.64 83.45 -64.72
CA ASP A 71 -12.72 83.01 -63.67
C ASP A 71 -11.90 84.20 -63.11
N PRO A 72 -12.00 84.51 -61.80
CA PRO A 72 -11.25 85.59 -61.14
C PRO A 72 -9.72 85.45 -61.23
N ALA A 73 -9.18 84.28 -61.58
CA ALA A 73 -7.74 84.04 -61.75
C ALA A 73 -7.17 84.48 -63.11
N VAL A 74 -8.00 84.62 -64.16
CA VAL A 74 -7.54 85.03 -65.51
C VAL A 74 -7.28 86.55 -65.55
N GLN A 75 -6.16 87.01 -66.11
CA GLN A 75 -5.89 88.46 -66.23
C GLN A 75 -6.97 89.17 -67.05
N GLU A 76 -7.39 90.37 -66.61
CA GLU A 76 -8.48 91.14 -67.24
C GLU A 76 -8.24 91.42 -68.73
N SER A 77 -6.98 91.52 -69.16
CA SER A 77 -6.58 91.67 -70.57
C SER A 77 -6.99 90.49 -71.45
N HIS A 78 -7.11 89.28 -70.89
CA HIS A 78 -7.49 88.06 -71.59
C HIS A 78 -8.99 87.73 -71.47
N ARG A 79 -9.74 88.44 -70.62
CA ARG A 79 -11.19 88.22 -70.42
C ARG A 79 -12.09 88.84 -71.50
N GLY A 80 -11.49 89.50 -72.50
CA GLY A 80 -12.24 90.22 -73.53
C GLY A 80 -13.02 91.44 -72.99
N SER A 81 -13.81 92.09 -73.86
CA SER A 81 -14.57 93.28 -73.46
C SER A 81 -15.73 92.96 -72.52
N ALA A 82 -16.05 93.86 -71.58
CA ALA A 82 -17.17 93.71 -70.65
C ALA A 82 -18.53 93.51 -71.37
N ILE A 83 -18.70 94.11 -72.55
CA ILE A 83 -19.91 93.96 -73.37
C ILE A 83 -20.01 92.55 -73.96
N MET A 84 -18.89 92.00 -74.44
CA MET A 84 -18.83 90.63 -75.00
C MET A 84 -19.15 89.60 -73.92
N ARG A 85 -18.52 89.69 -72.74
CA ARG A 85 -18.83 88.84 -71.58
C ARG A 85 -20.31 88.89 -71.19
N ARG A 86 -20.90 90.10 -71.16
CA ARG A 86 -22.32 90.28 -70.81
C ARG A 86 -23.26 89.71 -71.87
N ARG A 87 -22.88 89.73 -73.16
CA ARG A 87 -23.65 89.09 -74.23
C ARG A 87 -23.51 87.57 -74.18
N LEU A 88 -22.30 87.04 -74.04
CA LEU A 88 -22.04 85.60 -73.91
C LEU A 88 -22.81 85.02 -72.72
N MET A 89 -22.74 85.64 -71.54
CA MET A 89 -23.47 85.19 -70.36
C MET A 89 -24.99 85.18 -70.59
N ARG A 90 -25.54 86.19 -71.27
CA ARG A 90 -26.98 86.26 -71.59
C ARG A 90 -27.40 85.19 -72.59
N ASP A 91 -26.55 84.90 -73.57
CA ASP A 91 -26.79 83.85 -74.57
C ASP A 91 -26.68 82.45 -73.96
N VAL A 92 -25.74 82.24 -73.04
CA VAL A 92 -25.62 81.00 -72.25
C VAL A 92 -26.87 80.80 -71.41
N ILE A 93 -27.25 81.76 -70.55
CA ILE A 93 -28.47 81.67 -69.72
C ILE A 93 -29.71 81.31 -70.55
N ARG A 94 -29.89 81.92 -71.73
CA ARG A 94 -31.04 81.64 -72.60
C ARG A 94 -31.04 80.22 -73.16
N ARG A 95 -29.86 79.68 -73.48
CA ARG A 95 -29.73 78.35 -74.11
C ARG A 95 -29.70 77.24 -73.08
N THR A 96 -29.18 77.49 -71.89
CA THR A 96 -29.08 76.48 -70.83
C THR A 96 -30.36 76.32 -70.01
N ASP A 97 -31.35 77.20 -70.18
CA ASP A 97 -32.68 77.13 -69.52
C ASP A 97 -33.46 75.83 -69.79
N LYS A 98 -33.09 75.09 -70.84
CA LYS A 98 -33.70 73.80 -71.23
C LYS A 98 -32.79 72.59 -71.05
N VAL A 99 -31.58 72.80 -70.53
CA VAL A 99 -30.56 71.76 -70.42
C VAL A 99 -30.60 71.15 -69.02
N ASP A 100 -30.68 69.82 -68.94
CA ASP A 100 -30.53 69.10 -67.69
C ASP A 100 -29.05 68.84 -67.41
N PHE A 101 -28.46 69.67 -66.55
CA PHE A 101 -27.07 69.51 -66.13
C PHE A 101 -26.80 68.20 -65.39
N ALA A 102 -27.80 67.59 -64.75
CA ALA A 102 -27.63 66.34 -64.01
C ALA A 102 -27.46 65.13 -64.96
N GLY A 103 -28.04 65.19 -66.16
CA GLY A 103 -27.92 64.17 -67.20
C GLY A 103 -26.60 64.22 -68.00
N ALA A 104 -25.84 65.31 -67.90
CA ALA A 104 -24.58 65.50 -68.63
C ALA A 104 -23.43 64.61 -68.12
N ALA A 105 -23.51 64.15 -66.85
CA ALA A 105 -22.52 63.27 -66.27
C ALA A 105 -22.91 61.79 -66.46
N GLU A 106 -22.19 61.07 -67.33
CA GLU A 106 -22.45 59.65 -67.59
C GLU A 106 -22.24 58.78 -66.35
N SER A 107 -23.34 58.41 -65.69
CA SER A 107 -23.33 57.52 -64.51
C SER A 107 -23.37 56.03 -64.88
N SER A 108 -23.57 55.69 -66.15
CA SER A 108 -23.75 54.32 -66.65
C SER A 108 -22.52 53.42 -66.39
N SER A 109 -21.32 53.98 -66.54
CA SER A 109 -20.06 53.27 -66.26
C SER A 109 -19.91 52.96 -64.77
N ALA A 110 -20.27 53.89 -63.88
CA ALA A 110 -20.22 53.68 -62.44
C ALA A 110 -21.23 52.60 -62.00
N ILE A 111 -22.46 52.64 -62.53
CA ILE A 111 -23.50 51.64 -62.23
C ILE A 111 -23.07 50.25 -62.72
N ARG A 112 -22.44 50.14 -63.89
CA ARG A 112 -21.92 48.87 -64.41
C ARG A 112 -20.84 48.28 -63.50
N TRP A 113 -19.88 49.10 -63.08
CA TRP A 113 -18.82 48.65 -62.15
C TRP A 113 -19.37 48.30 -60.77
N LEU A 114 -20.37 49.03 -60.28
CA LEU A 114 -21.07 48.72 -59.04
C LEU A 114 -21.84 47.40 -59.15
N GLY A 115 -22.46 47.11 -60.30
CA GLY A 115 -23.10 45.83 -60.60
C GLY A 115 -22.11 44.66 -60.65
N ILE A 116 -20.95 44.84 -61.30
CA ILE A 116 -19.87 43.82 -61.33
C ILE A 116 -19.30 43.62 -59.91
N GLY A 117 -19.08 44.68 -59.15
CA GLY A 117 -18.65 44.62 -57.76
C GLY A 117 -19.67 43.89 -56.87
N GLY A 118 -20.96 44.19 -57.03
CA GLY A 118 -22.04 43.51 -56.33
C GLY A 118 -22.12 42.02 -56.68
N LEU A 119 -22.01 41.66 -57.97
CA LEU A 119 -22.02 40.27 -58.41
C LEU A 119 -20.81 39.48 -57.89
N THR A 120 -19.62 40.08 -57.92
CA THR A 120 -18.40 39.43 -57.40
C THR A 120 -18.46 39.25 -55.88
N LEU A 121 -18.99 40.24 -55.15
CA LEU A 121 -19.25 40.12 -53.72
C LEU A 121 -20.28 39.02 -53.43
N LEU A 122 -21.37 38.95 -54.21
CA LEU A 122 -22.38 37.93 -54.08
C LEU A 122 -21.80 36.53 -54.34
N LEU A 123 -20.98 36.36 -55.39
CA LEU A 123 -20.31 35.08 -55.67
C LEU A 123 -19.31 34.69 -54.59
N LEU A 124 -18.62 35.66 -53.98
CA LEU A 124 -17.73 35.41 -52.84
C LEU A 124 -18.53 34.96 -51.61
N LEU A 125 -19.70 35.57 -51.33
CA LEU A 125 -20.50 35.28 -50.15
C LEU A 125 -21.47 34.10 -50.33
N ALA A 126 -21.82 33.72 -51.57
CA ALA A 126 -22.78 32.64 -51.87
C ALA A 126 -22.47 31.30 -51.15
N PRO A 127 -21.20 30.85 -51.03
CA PRO A 127 -20.88 29.61 -50.31
C PRO A 127 -21.25 29.62 -48.82
N LEU A 128 -21.35 30.80 -48.17
CA LEU A 128 -21.81 30.90 -46.77
C LEU A 128 -23.23 30.36 -46.58
N GLY A 129 -24.07 30.41 -47.62
CA GLY A 129 -25.42 29.87 -47.60
C GLY A 129 -25.49 28.35 -47.76
N LEU A 130 -24.45 27.73 -48.34
CA LEU A 130 -24.38 26.28 -48.56
C LEU A 130 -23.63 25.56 -47.44
N SER A 131 -22.55 26.14 -46.93
CA SER A 131 -21.68 25.50 -45.92
C SER A 131 -21.11 26.53 -44.95
N ARG A 132 -21.95 26.98 -44.01
CA ARG A 132 -21.58 28.01 -43.03
C ARG A 132 -20.31 27.65 -42.24
N GLU A 133 -20.17 26.39 -41.82
CA GLU A 133 -19.03 25.92 -41.03
C GLU A 133 -17.76 25.75 -41.88
N GLY A 134 -17.85 25.04 -43.01
CA GLY A 134 -16.69 24.78 -43.87
C GLY A 134 -16.13 26.04 -44.54
N TYR A 135 -16.99 26.89 -45.09
CA TYR A 135 -16.56 28.15 -45.69
C TYR A 135 -16.16 29.20 -44.65
N GLY A 136 -16.81 29.20 -43.48
CA GLY A 136 -16.39 29.99 -42.33
C GLY A 136 -14.96 29.66 -41.91
N LEU A 137 -14.60 28.38 -41.84
CA LEU A 137 -13.25 27.93 -41.51
C LEU A 137 -12.21 28.32 -42.57
N LEU A 138 -12.57 28.31 -43.86
CA LEU A 138 -11.71 28.83 -44.93
C LEU A 138 -11.47 30.34 -44.80
N LEU A 139 -12.51 31.12 -44.48
CA LEU A 139 -12.37 32.56 -44.27
C LEU A 139 -11.52 32.87 -43.04
N THR A 140 -11.73 32.18 -41.91
CA THR A 140 -10.92 32.39 -40.70
C THR A 140 -9.47 32.01 -40.95
N ARG A 141 -9.22 30.87 -41.62
CA ARG A 141 -7.87 30.42 -42.00
C ARG A 141 -7.16 31.40 -42.95
N TYR A 142 -7.89 32.04 -43.87
CA TYR A 142 -7.33 33.02 -44.81
C TYR A 142 -7.05 34.39 -44.16
N PHE A 143 -7.99 34.92 -43.37
CA PHE A 143 -7.84 36.23 -42.71
C PHE A 143 -7.05 36.20 -41.40
N SER A 144 -6.89 35.02 -40.80
CA SER A 144 -6.06 34.79 -39.60
C SER A 144 -4.96 33.75 -39.89
N PRO A 145 -4.00 34.07 -40.76
CA PRO A 145 -3.00 33.11 -41.24
C PRO A 145 -2.02 32.63 -40.15
N TRP A 146 -1.95 33.34 -39.02
CA TRP A 146 -1.11 33.00 -37.87
C TRP A 146 -1.78 32.05 -36.86
N LYS A 147 -3.08 31.76 -37.01
CA LYS A 147 -3.79 30.87 -36.09
C LYS A 147 -3.57 29.41 -36.49
N ASN A 148 -3.34 28.57 -35.49
CA ASN A 148 -3.28 27.11 -35.63
C ASN A 148 -4.70 26.55 -35.80
N VAL A 149 -5.19 26.56 -37.04
CA VAL A 149 -6.52 26.07 -37.42
C VAL A 149 -6.35 24.76 -38.19
N GLU A 150 -7.28 23.83 -38.04
CA GLU A 150 -7.36 22.60 -38.84
C GLU A 150 -7.57 22.88 -40.35
N ARG A 151 -7.32 21.88 -41.20
CA ARG A 151 -7.53 22.02 -42.65
C ARG A 151 -9.03 22.02 -42.98
N ALA A 152 -9.44 22.93 -43.87
CA ALA A 152 -10.81 22.97 -44.40
C ALA A 152 -11.01 21.88 -45.47
N SER A 153 -11.34 20.68 -45.01
CA SER A 153 -11.66 19.49 -45.81
C SER A 153 -13.06 18.95 -45.47
N ASN A 154 -13.62 18.09 -46.33
CA ASN A 154 -14.91 17.45 -46.01
C ASN A 154 -14.77 16.45 -44.86
N LEU A 155 -13.72 15.62 -44.90
CA LEU A 155 -13.29 14.78 -43.78
C LEU A 155 -12.50 15.64 -42.79
N PHE A 156 -12.79 15.53 -41.50
CA PHE A 156 -12.01 16.13 -40.41
C PHE A 156 -11.88 15.13 -39.27
N LEU A 157 -10.86 15.32 -38.43
CA LEU A 157 -10.57 14.44 -37.31
C LEU A 157 -10.83 15.18 -36.00
N VAL A 158 -11.55 14.56 -35.09
CA VAL A 158 -11.80 15.07 -33.74
C VAL A 158 -10.92 14.29 -32.77
N ILE A 159 -10.12 15.01 -32.00
CA ILE A 159 -9.30 14.44 -30.93
C ILE A 159 -9.86 14.98 -29.62
N GLU A 160 -10.41 14.08 -28.80
CA GLU A 160 -10.87 14.42 -27.46
C GLU A 160 -9.68 14.66 -26.53
N SER A 161 -9.72 15.74 -25.75
CA SER A 161 -8.63 16.12 -24.82
C SER A 161 -7.24 16.16 -25.48
N GLY A 162 -7.17 16.76 -26.68
CA GLY A 162 -5.93 16.75 -27.47
C GLY A 162 -4.76 17.48 -26.80
N ASP A 163 -5.02 18.63 -26.17
CA ASP A 163 -4.06 19.33 -25.31
C ASP A 163 -4.23 18.80 -23.88
N ARG A 164 -3.20 18.15 -23.32
CA ARG A 164 -3.26 17.55 -21.97
C ARG A 164 -1.89 17.39 -21.34
N THR A 165 -1.87 17.31 -20.01
CA THR A 165 -0.68 17.03 -19.22
C THR A 165 -0.67 15.56 -18.81
N VAL A 166 0.49 14.90 -18.89
CA VAL A 166 0.68 13.48 -18.56
C VAL A 166 1.92 13.30 -17.69
N ALA A 167 1.92 12.23 -16.88
CA ALA A 167 3.10 11.84 -16.13
C ALA A 167 4.21 11.33 -17.06
N ARG A 168 5.44 11.72 -16.76
CA ARG A 168 6.65 11.18 -17.39
C ARG A 168 6.70 9.66 -17.27
N GLY A 169 6.94 9.00 -18.41
CA GLY A 169 7.03 7.54 -18.53
C GLY A 169 5.68 6.83 -18.69
N THR A 170 4.58 7.58 -18.86
CA THR A 170 3.26 7.00 -19.10
C THR A 170 3.02 6.74 -20.59
N ASP A 171 2.27 5.69 -20.89
CA ASP A 171 1.79 5.41 -22.24
C ASP A 171 0.68 6.39 -22.64
N VAL A 172 0.87 7.08 -23.76
CA VAL A 172 -0.06 8.08 -24.26
C VAL A 172 -0.82 7.54 -25.46
N THR A 173 -2.11 7.26 -25.26
CA THR A 173 -3.01 6.84 -26.36
C THR A 173 -3.71 8.03 -26.99
N ILE A 174 -3.49 8.22 -28.29
CA ILE A 174 -4.11 9.28 -29.10
C ILE A 174 -5.20 8.66 -29.96
N THR A 175 -6.40 9.22 -29.84
CA THR A 175 -7.60 8.75 -30.54
C THR A 175 -8.13 9.86 -31.45
N ALA A 176 -8.24 9.58 -32.74
CA ALA A 176 -8.72 10.53 -33.75
C ALA A 176 -10.00 10.00 -34.42
N GLU A 177 -11.14 10.59 -34.08
CA GLU A 177 -12.44 10.24 -34.65
C GLU A 177 -12.66 10.92 -36.02
N PRO A 178 -12.89 10.17 -37.11
CA PRO A 178 -13.22 10.75 -38.41
C PRO A 178 -14.68 11.21 -38.45
N ARG A 179 -14.89 12.47 -38.86
CA ARG A 179 -16.22 13.06 -39.09
C ARG A 179 -16.30 13.77 -40.46
N TRP A 180 -17.51 13.98 -40.96
CA TRP A 180 -17.76 14.63 -42.26
C TRP A 180 -18.60 15.91 -42.12
N ARG A 181 -18.22 16.97 -42.82
CA ARG A 181 -18.94 18.26 -42.81
C ARG A 181 -20.11 18.32 -43.79
N LEU A 182 -20.02 17.68 -44.94
CA LEU A 182 -21.02 17.76 -46.01
C LEU A 182 -21.64 16.41 -46.36
N VAL A 183 -20.82 15.47 -46.85
CA VAL A 183 -21.28 14.16 -47.32
C VAL A 183 -20.36 13.09 -46.76
N GLY A 184 -20.94 12.02 -46.21
CA GLY A 184 -20.19 10.84 -45.78
C GLY A 184 -19.39 10.24 -46.93
N GLY A 185 -18.11 9.97 -46.69
CA GLY A 185 -17.17 9.45 -47.68
C GLY A 185 -16.51 8.16 -47.22
N THR A 186 -15.63 7.63 -48.06
CA THR A 186 -14.80 6.47 -47.70
C THR A 186 -13.75 6.87 -46.66
N LEU A 187 -13.63 6.09 -45.59
CA LEU A 187 -12.55 6.27 -44.63
C LEU A 187 -11.20 5.94 -45.30
N PRO A 188 -10.15 6.75 -45.08
CA PRO A 188 -8.78 6.37 -45.42
C PRO A 188 -8.38 5.06 -44.74
N GLU A 189 -7.54 4.26 -45.41
CA GLU A 189 -7.05 2.98 -44.86
C GLU A 189 -6.20 3.17 -43.59
N TYR A 190 -5.55 4.33 -43.46
CA TYR A 190 -4.70 4.68 -42.34
C TYR A 190 -4.70 6.20 -42.09
N ALA A 191 -4.37 6.57 -40.86
CA ALA A 191 -3.98 7.92 -40.49
C ALA A 191 -2.49 7.96 -40.09
N TRP A 192 -1.90 9.14 -40.10
CA TRP A 192 -0.53 9.39 -39.66
C TRP A 192 -0.55 10.35 -38.49
N LEU A 193 0.06 9.94 -37.39
CA LEU A 193 0.39 10.75 -36.25
C LEU A 193 1.81 11.32 -36.48
N HIS A 194 1.93 12.63 -36.50
CA HIS A 194 3.20 13.35 -36.57
C HIS A 194 3.44 14.00 -35.22
N TRP A 195 4.65 13.88 -34.67
CA TRP A 195 5.01 14.63 -33.46
C TRP A 195 6.42 15.19 -33.55
N GLN A 196 6.64 16.26 -32.80
CA GLN A 196 7.92 16.95 -32.69
C GLN A 196 8.19 17.33 -31.23
N ASN A 197 9.33 16.89 -30.72
CA ASN A 197 9.79 17.21 -29.36
C ASN A 197 10.40 18.62 -29.31
N ALA A 198 10.57 19.16 -28.10
CA ALA A 198 11.20 20.46 -27.88
C ALA A 198 12.64 20.56 -28.44
N ASP A 199 13.36 19.44 -28.51
CA ASP A 199 14.71 19.35 -29.10
C ASP A 199 14.71 19.39 -30.65
N GLY A 200 13.53 19.43 -31.27
CA GLY A 200 13.33 19.51 -32.71
C GLY A 200 13.34 18.17 -33.44
N GLU A 201 13.51 17.06 -32.71
CA GLU A 201 13.34 15.70 -33.23
C GLU A 201 11.87 15.48 -33.61
N ALA A 202 11.65 15.08 -34.86
CA ALA A 202 10.33 14.82 -35.40
C ALA A 202 10.25 13.36 -35.88
N ASP A 203 9.13 12.71 -35.61
CA ASP A 203 8.88 11.33 -35.99
C ASP A 203 7.40 11.15 -36.36
N GLU A 204 7.10 10.05 -37.07
CA GLU A 204 5.77 9.75 -37.57
C GLU A 204 5.37 8.29 -37.31
N ARG A 205 4.10 8.06 -36.99
CA ARG A 205 3.54 6.74 -36.72
C ARG A 205 2.23 6.55 -37.45
N ARG A 206 2.11 5.42 -38.13
CA ARG A 206 0.86 4.98 -38.75
C ARG A 206 -0.14 4.60 -37.65
N MET A 207 -1.34 5.17 -37.72
CA MET A 207 -2.48 4.81 -36.87
C MET A 207 -3.41 3.87 -37.64
N GLU A 208 -3.89 2.84 -36.96
CA GLU A 208 -4.87 1.89 -37.50
C GLU A 208 -6.28 2.31 -37.10
N PHE A 209 -7.26 2.00 -37.95
CA PHE A 209 -8.66 2.26 -37.64
C PHE A 209 -9.22 1.15 -36.75
N ASP A 210 -9.59 1.50 -35.53
CA ASP A 210 -10.28 0.60 -34.62
C ASP A 210 -11.79 0.66 -34.88
N ALA A 211 -12.35 -0.45 -35.34
CA ALA A 211 -13.77 -0.56 -35.65
C ALA A 211 -14.66 -0.50 -34.38
N SER A 212 -14.13 -0.83 -33.21
CA SER A 212 -14.86 -0.81 -31.93
C SER A 212 -14.95 0.60 -31.35
N ALA A 213 -13.84 1.35 -31.38
CA ALA A 213 -13.78 2.75 -30.95
C ALA A 213 -14.26 3.74 -32.02
N HIS A 214 -14.52 3.29 -33.25
CA HIS A 214 -14.84 4.13 -34.41
C HIS A 214 -13.82 5.25 -34.67
N ALA A 215 -12.54 5.00 -34.36
CA ALA A 215 -11.49 6.01 -34.40
C ALA A 215 -10.14 5.43 -34.86
N TYR A 216 -9.25 6.30 -35.32
CA TYR A 216 -7.85 5.93 -35.50
C TYR A 216 -7.12 6.01 -34.16
N VAL A 217 -6.45 4.94 -33.76
CA VAL A 217 -5.78 4.84 -32.46
C VAL A 217 -4.30 4.59 -32.65
N ALA A 218 -3.47 5.31 -31.89
CA ALA A 218 -2.06 4.98 -31.72
C ALA A 218 -1.63 5.26 -30.28
N THR A 219 -0.88 4.33 -29.71
CA THR A 219 -0.27 4.47 -28.38
C THR A 219 1.22 4.75 -28.54
N LEU A 220 1.68 5.82 -27.91
CA LEU A 220 3.09 6.15 -27.76
C LEU A 220 3.52 5.63 -26.38
N PRO A 221 4.31 4.55 -26.31
CA PRO A 221 4.75 4.02 -25.02
C PRO A 221 5.84 4.89 -24.41
N ASP A 222 5.89 4.94 -23.07
CA ASP A 222 6.98 5.55 -22.29
C ASP A 222 7.36 6.97 -22.74
N VAL A 223 6.40 7.90 -22.68
CA VAL A 223 6.64 9.29 -23.09
C VAL A 223 7.49 10.03 -22.05
N LEU A 224 8.69 10.47 -22.44
CA LEU A 224 9.66 11.10 -21.53
C LEU A 224 9.73 12.63 -21.59
N THR A 225 9.35 13.24 -22.72
CA THR A 225 9.51 14.68 -22.97
C THR A 225 8.26 15.27 -23.59
N SER A 226 7.92 16.52 -23.26
CA SER A 226 6.81 17.25 -23.87
C SER A 226 6.99 17.38 -25.38
N PHE A 227 5.90 17.26 -26.13
CA PHE A 227 5.92 17.28 -27.59
C PHE A 227 4.65 17.89 -28.18
N ASP A 228 4.81 18.49 -29.36
CA ASP A 228 3.69 18.93 -30.19
C ASP A 228 3.34 17.81 -31.19
N TYR A 229 2.06 17.58 -31.44
CA TYR A 229 1.63 16.57 -32.40
C TYR A 229 0.45 17.02 -33.25
N ASP A 230 0.29 16.39 -34.41
CA ASP A 230 -0.88 16.50 -35.26
C ASP A 230 -1.21 15.17 -35.94
N VAL A 231 -2.44 15.04 -36.41
CA VAL A 231 -2.92 13.83 -37.08
C VAL A 231 -3.44 14.19 -38.46
N SER A 232 -3.02 13.38 -39.44
CA SER A 232 -3.41 13.53 -40.84
C SER A 232 -4.02 12.24 -41.40
N ALA A 233 -5.12 12.34 -42.14
CA ALA A 233 -5.79 11.21 -42.76
C ALA A 233 -6.38 11.62 -44.12
N GLY A 234 -5.76 11.16 -45.21
CA GLY A 234 -6.16 11.53 -46.57
C GLY A 234 -6.12 13.05 -46.80
N SER A 235 -7.30 13.69 -46.82
CA SER A 235 -7.42 15.16 -46.98
C SER A 235 -7.57 15.92 -45.65
N ALA A 236 -7.77 15.20 -44.54
CA ALA A 236 -7.93 15.77 -43.21
C ALA A 236 -6.57 15.99 -42.55
N HIS A 237 -6.45 17.11 -41.84
CA HIS A 237 -5.28 17.46 -41.03
C HIS A 237 -5.77 18.27 -39.84
N THR A 238 -5.43 17.83 -38.62
CA THR A 238 -5.83 18.51 -37.39
C THR A 238 -5.07 19.82 -37.19
N ARG A 239 -5.48 20.59 -36.17
CA ARG A 239 -4.57 21.56 -35.55
C ARG A 239 -3.42 20.81 -34.86
N SER A 240 -2.32 21.49 -34.64
CA SER A 240 -1.28 21.00 -33.73
C SER A 240 -1.79 21.07 -32.29
N PHE A 241 -1.53 20.03 -31.51
CA PHE A 241 -1.86 19.87 -30.10
C PHE A 241 -0.57 19.72 -29.30
N HIS A 242 -0.61 20.07 -28.02
CA HIS A 242 0.54 19.99 -27.13
C HIS A 242 0.31 18.97 -26.01
N ILE A 243 1.26 18.05 -25.83
CA ILE A 243 1.30 17.17 -24.66
C ILE A 243 2.42 17.65 -23.75
N ASP A 244 2.02 18.08 -22.55
CA ASP A 244 2.97 18.49 -21.52
C ASP A 244 3.30 17.30 -20.62
N VAL A 245 4.58 17.01 -20.44
CA VAL A 245 5.06 15.86 -19.68
C VAL A 245 5.69 16.37 -18.40
N VAL A 246 5.01 16.11 -17.29
CA VAL A 246 5.46 16.52 -15.95
C VAL A 246 5.87 15.31 -15.14
N GLU A 247 6.76 15.50 -14.18
CA GLU A 247 7.11 14.43 -13.23
C GLU A 247 5.91 14.17 -12.32
N ALA A 248 5.53 12.90 -12.13
CA ALA A 248 4.44 12.53 -11.23
C ALA A 248 4.80 12.88 -9.77
N PRO A 249 3.84 13.30 -8.94
CA PRO A 249 4.09 13.42 -7.50
C PRO A 249 4.41 12.04 -6.95
N ASP A 250 5.39 11.95 -6.06
CA ASP A 250 5.73 10.70 -5.38
C ASP A 250 6.00 10.93 -3.90
N ILE A 251 5.84 9.87 -3.12
CA ILE A 251 6.04 9.86 -1.67
C ILE A 251 7.55 9.78 -1.42
N GLU A 252 8.09 10.87 -0.87
CA GLU A 252 9.50 10.97 -0.51
C GLU A 252 9.78 10.23 0.81
N ARG A 253 8.93 10.45 1.81
CA ARG A 253 9.01 9.79 3.12
C ARG A 253 7.62 9.49 3.66
N LEU A 254 7.51 8.33 4.30
CA LEU A 254 6.32 7.90 5.04
C LEU A 254 6.77 7.59 6.47
N PHE A 255 6.26 8.36 7.42
CA PHE A 255 6.51 8.19 8.85
C PHE A 255 5.19 7.86 9.55
N ILE A 256 5.20 6.85 10.40
CA ILE A 256 4.02 6.38 11.11
C ILE A 256 4.38 6.33 12.60
N GLU A 257 3.70 7.14 13.40
CA GLU A 257 3.76 7.06 14.86
C GLU A 257 2.57 6.23 15.34
N ILE A 258 2.86 5.15 16.05
CA ILE A 258 1.89 4.17 16.53
C ILE A 258 1.82 4.30 18.03
N GLU A 259 0.67 4.73 18.55
CA GLU A 259 0.37 4.76 19.98
C GLU A 259 -0.59 3.61 20.31
N PRO A 260 -0.10 2.52 20.95
CA PRO A 260 -0.95 1.43 21.39
C PRO A 260 -1.96 1.89 22.45
N PRO A 261 -3.09 1.17 22.62
CA PRO A 261 -4.05 1.49 23.66
C PRO A 261 -3.42 1.47 25.06
N ALA A 262 -3.80 2.41 25.93
CA ALA A 262 -3.19 2.60 27.24
C ALA A 262 -3.19 1.34 28.15
N TYR A 263 -4.16 0.44 28.01
CA TYR A 263 -4.23 -0.79 28.80
C TYR A 263 -3.08 -1.76 28.51
N THR A 264 -2.52 -1.70 27.29
CA THR A 264 -1.38 -2.54 26.88
C THR A 264 -0.08 -2.16 27.59
N ARG A 265 0.02 -0.94 28.10
CA ARG A 265 1.25 -0.38 28.72
C ARG A 265 2.50 -0.46 27.82
N LEU A 266 2.31 -0.64 26.52
CA LEU A 266 3.39 -0.63 25.54
C LEU A 266 3.81 0.82 25.23
N PRO A 267 5.11 1.09 25.03
CA PRO A 267 5.56 2.40 24.60
C PRO A 267 5.14 2.66 23.15
N ALA A 268 4.90 3.93 22.80
CA ALA A 268 4.70 4.35 21.42
C ALA A 268 5.90 3.95 20.54
N GLN A 269 5.61 3.58 19.29
CA GLN A 269 6.61 3.15 18.31
C GLN A 269 6.55 4.03 17.08
N SER A 270 7.70 4.32 16.49
CA SER A 270 7.81 5.09 15.26
C SER A 270 8.42 4.24 14.15
N ILE A 271 7.75 4.18 12.99
CA ILE A 271 8.19 3.45 11.81
C ILE A 271 8.41 4.45 10.67
N GLU A 272 9.62 4.47 10.11
CA GLU A 272 9.94 5.22 8.90
C GLU A 272 10.10 4.23 7.74
N GLY A 273 9.31 4.40 6.67
CA GLY A 273 9.39 3.56 5.47
C GLY A 273 9.13 2.08 5.77
N PRO A 274 7.88 1.70 6.14
CA PRO A 274 7.57 0.33 6.54
C PRO A 274 7.98 -0.70 5.48
N ILE A 275 8.71 -1.74 5.91
CA ILE A 275 9.14 -2.87 5.08
C ILE A 275 8.35 -4.10 5.54
N GLY A 276 7.30 -4.45 4.80
CA GLY A 276 6.39 -5.54 5.13
C GLY A 276 5.12 -5.09 5.87
N PRO A 277 4.39 -6.03 6.49
CA PRO A 277 3.14 -5.73 7.19
C PRO A 277 3.40 -4.91 8.46
N ILE A 278 2.46 -4.04 8.78
CA ILE A 278 2.45 -3.19 9.97
C ILE A 278 1.50 -3.82 10.98
N ASP A 279 2.04 -4.44 12.03
CA ASP A 279 1.26 -5.07 13.08
C ASP A 279 0.89 -4.05 14.17
N VAL A 280 -0.40 -3.86 14.41
CA VAL A 280 -0.92 -2.96 15.46
C VAL A 280 -2.03 -3.62 16.25
N PHE A 281 -2.15 -3.28 17.53
CA PHE A 281 -3.31 -3.71 18.31
C PHE A 281 -4.57 -2.97 17.88
N GLU A 282 -5.72 -3.63 18.00
CA GLU A 282 -7.03 -3.01 17.81
C GLU A 282 -7.15 -1.72 18.65
N ARG A 283 -7.65 -0.64 18.02
CA ARG A 283 -7.76 0.71 18.58
C ARG A 283 -6.45 1.43 18.89
N SER A 284 -5.32 0.96 18.37
CA SER A 284 -4.11 1.79 18.31
C SER A 284 -4.37 3.05 17.48
N VAL A 285 -3.78 4.17 17.87
CA VAL A 285 -3.81 5.41 17.08
C VAL A 285 -2.56 5.46 16.22
N LEU A 286 -2.75 5.60 14.91
CA LEU A 286 -1.70 5.73 13.91
C LEU A 286 -1.72 7.15 13.35
N ASP A 287 -0.65 7.88 13.62
CA ASP A 287 -0.42 9.21 13.05
C ASP A 287 0.56 9.09 11.88
N PHE A 288 0.02 9.20 10.67
CA PHE A 288 0.78 9.22 9.44
C PHE A 288 1.28 10.63 9.16
N THR A 289 2.58 10.76 8.89
CA THR A 289 3.20 11.95 8.33
C THR A 289 3.84 11.58 7.00
N ILE A 290 3.36 12.20 5.93
CA ILE A 290 3.71 11.83 4.56
C ILE A 290 4.35 13.05 3.89
N ASP A 291 5.58 12.92 3.41
CA ASP A 291 6.28 13.97 2.67
C ASP A 291 6.27 13.65 1.17
N PHE A 292 6.10 14.68 0.35
CA PHE A 292 5.99 14.57 -1.11
C PHE A 292 7.15 15.26 -1.82
N THR A 293 7.58 14.67 -2.94
CA THR A 293 8.62 15.22 -3.83
C THR A 293 8.26 16.59 -4.44
N LYS A 294 6.95 16.88 -4.57
CA LYS A 294 6.43 18.15 -5.08
C LYS A 294 5.07 18.49 -4.42
N PRO A 295 4.59 19.75 -4.53
CA PRO A 295 3.28 20.13 -4.00
C PRO A 295 2.13 19.35 -4.65
N VAL A 296 1.14 18.95 -3.85
CA VAL A 296 -0.07 18.23 -4.29
C VAL A 296 -1.35 19.00 -3.92
N GLU A 297 -2.42 18.81 -4.69
CA GLU A 297 -3.76 19.37 -4.44
C GLU A 297 -4.58 18.48 -3.50
N SER A 298 -4.43 17.16 -3.61
CA SER A 298 -5.06 16.20 -2.69
C SER A 298 -4.15 15.03 -2.37
N ALA A 299 -4.33 14.49 -1.17
CA ALA A 299 -3.73 13.24 -0.72
C ALA A 299 -4.79 12.44 0.04
N GLU A 300 -4.95 11.17 -0.30
CA GLU A 300 -5.91 10.27 0.33
C GLU A 300 -5.30 8.89 0.56
N LEU A 301 -5.64 8.27 1.70
CA LEU A 301 -5.36 6.86 1.94
C LEU A 301 -6.54 6.06 1.40
N VAL A 302 -6.28 5.12 0.50
CA VAL A 302 -7.29 4.29 -0.16
C VAL A 302 -7.07 2.84 0.25
N TRP A 303 -8.06 2.24 0.90
CA TRP A 303 -8.06 0.80 1.17
C TRP A 303 -8.23 0.03 -0.15
N GLN A 304 -7.35 -0.92 -0.40
CA GLN A 304 -7.52 -1.87 -1.49
C GLN A 304 -8.41 -2.99 -1.00
N THR A 305 -9.65 -3.03 -1.46
CA THR A 305 -10.48 -4.21 -1.24
C THR A 305 -9.96 -5.32 -2.15
N ASP A 306 -9.56 -6.45 -1.57
CA ASP A 306 -9.27 -7.63 -2.37
C ASP A 306 -10.50 -7.97 -3.20
N ALA A 307 -10.35 -7.96 -4.54
CA ALA A 307 -11.39 -8.39 -5.48
C ALA A 307 -11.72 -9.90 -5.37
N HIS A 308 -11.39 -10.55 -4.25
CA HIS A 308 -11.41 -12.01 -4.04
C HIS A 308 -12.08 -12.43 -2.72
N SER A 309 -12.99 -11.63 -2.13
CA SER A 309 -13.98 -12.16 -1.19
C SER A 309 -15.26 -12.53 -1.96
N PRO A 310 -15.60 -13.83 -2.16
CA PRO A 310 -16.73 -14.24 -3.00
C PRO A 310 -18.11 -14.05 -2.36
N ASP A 311 -18.20 -13.59 -1.11
CA ASP A 311 -19.43 -13.70 -0.32
C ASP A 311 -20.24 -12.41 -0.13
N ASP A 312 -19.75 -11.23 -0.55
CA ASP A 312 -20.53 -9.99 -0.54
C ASP A 312 -20.66 -9.39 -1.95
N ALA A 313 -21.32 -10.15 -2.83
CA ALA A 313 -21.64 -9.72 -4.20
C ALA A 313 -22.87 -8.76 -4.26
N ASN A 314 -23.02 -7.84 -3.30
CA ASN A 314 -24.17 -6.95 -3.31
C ASN A 314 -23.97 -5.52 -2.81
N ASP A 315 -22.74 -5.06 -2.58
CA ASP A 315 -22.50 -3.62 -2.46
C ASP A 315 -21.50 -3.12 -3.51
N THR A 316 -21.90 -2.05 -4.18
CA THR A 316 -21.04 -1.27 -5.08
C THR A 316 -20.21 -0.35 -4.18
N ASP A 317 -19.39 -0.94 -3.32
CA ASP A 317 -18.58 -0.17 -2.39
C ASP A 317 -17.39 0.38 -3.16
N GLU A 318 -17.42 1.68 -3.43
CA GLU A 318 -16.20 2.43 -3.73
C GLU A 318 -15.16 2.12 -2.63
N PRO A 319 -13.89 1.92 -2.99
CA PRO A 319 -12.85 1.65 -2.00
C PRO A 319 -12.87 2.76 -0.95
N ALA A 320 -12.98 2.38 0.32
CA ALA A 320 -13.02 3.32 1.42
C ALA A 320 -11.77 4.22 1.35
N SER A 321 -11.98 5.52 1.14
CA SER A 321 -10.92 6.52 1.04
C SER A 321 -10.98 7.46 2.24
N LEU A 322 -9.82 7.75 2.80
CA LEU A 322 -9.64 8.63 3.95
C LEU A 322 -8.80 9.84 3.50
N PRO A 323 -9.38 11.06 3.51
CA PRO A 323 -8.66 12.24 3.07
C PRO A 323 -7.59 12.62 4.10
N CYS A 324 -6.38 12.90 3.62
CA CYS A 324 -5.30 13.42 4.45
C CYS A 324 -5.42 14.95 4.60
N THR A 325 -4.92 15.49 5.70
CA THR A 325 -4.82 16.93 5.93
C THR A 325 -3.51 17.46 5.37
N LEU A 326 -3.57 18.29 4.33
CA LEU A 326 -2.40 18.88 3.67
C LEU A 326 -1.82 20.07 4.45
N SER A 327 -0.51 20.24 4.38
CA SER A 327 0.18 21.44 4.86
C SER A 327 -0.03 22.65 3.93
N GLU A 328 0.21 23.88 4.43
CA GLU A 328 0.03 25.11 3.64
C GLU A 328 0.88 25.13 2.36
N ASP A 329 2.05 24.50 2.39
CA ASP A 329 2.97 24.41 1.25
C ASP A 329 2.62 23.26 0.29
N GLY A 330 1.63 22.42 0.63
CA GLY A 330 1.19 21.26 -0.16
C GLY A 330 2.21 20.13 -0.29
N ARG A 331 3.32 20.19 0.45
CA ARG A 331 4.45 19.24 0.36
C ARG A 331 4.43 18.12 1.39
N SER A 332 3.50 18.19 2.33
CA SER A 332 3.31 17.15 3.33
C SER A 332 1.84 17.00 3.70
N ALA A 333 1.47 15.82 4.19
CA ALA A 333 0.15 15.54 4.70
C ALA A 333 0.21 14.77 6.01
N THR A 334 -0.79 15.00 6.86
CA THR A 334 -1.01 14.25 8.10
C THR A 334 -2.35 13.53 8.08
N LEU A 335 -2.39 12.31 8.61
CA LEU A 335 -3.61 11.53 8.76
C LEU A 335 -3.57 10.79 10.10
N ALA A 336 -4.59 10.99 10.94
CA ALA A 336 -4.78 10.21 12.16
C ALA A 336 -5.81 9.11 11.88
N LEU A 337 -5.43 7.86 12.12
CA LEU A 337 -6.24 6.67 11.90
C LEU A 337 -6.32 5.85 13.18
N THR A 338 -7.53 5.47 13.60
CA THR A 338 -7.71 4.46 14.64
C THR A 338 -7.79 3.07 14.01
N ALA A 339 -6.97 2.14 14.48
CA ALA A 339 -6.91 0.77 13.97
C ALA A 339 -8.17 -0.05 14.32
N GLU A 340 -9.24 0.11 13.55
CA GLU A 340 -10.45 -0.71 13.67
C GLU A 340 -10.51 -1.82 12.62
N HIS A 341 -10.01 -1.53 11.42
CA HIS A 341 -9.95 -2.45 10.29
C HIS A 341 -8.52 -2.47 9.71
N GLY A 342 -8.03 -3.67 9.44
CA GLY A 342 -6.77 -3.91 8.74
C GLY A 342 -7.00 -4.30 7.29
N GLY A 343 -5.97 -4.13 6.46
CA GLY A 343 -6.02 -4.47 5.05
C GLY A 343 -4.88 -3.84 4.25
N PRO A 344 -4.77 -4.16 2.95
CA PRO A 344 -3.85 -3.48 2.06
C PRO A 344 -4.35 -2.06 1.78
N PHE A 345 -3.45 -1.08 1.80
CA PHE A 345 -3.76 0.31 1.49
C PHE A 345 -2.69 0.96 0.61
N VAL A 346 -3.10 1.97 -0.15
CA VAL A 346 -2.21 2.84 -0.92
C VAL A 346 -2.52 4.30 -0.64
N ILE A 347 -1.50 5.14 -0.71
CA ILE A 347 -1.67 6.59 -0.65
C ILE A 347 -1.75 7.09 -2.10
N ARG A 348 -2.88 7.70 -2.46
CA ARG A 348 -3.09 8.34 -3.74
C ARG A 348 -2.85 9.84 -3.61
N LEU A 349 -2.00 10.36 -4.49
CA LEU A 349 -1.67 11.78 -4.57
C LEU A 349 -2.22 12.35 -5.87
N LEU A 350 -2.69 13.58 -5.86
CA LEU A 350 -3.09 14.31 -7.07
C LEU A 350 -2.42 15.69 -7.08
N ASP A 351 -1.72 16.02 -8.15
CA ASP A 351 -1.13 17.36 -8.30
C ASP A 351 -2.09 18.39 -8.91
N GLU A 352 -1.64 19.64 -9.04
CA GLU A 352 -2.39 20.75 -9.66
C GLU A 352 -2.74 20.53 -11.15
N HIS A 353 -2.11 19.55 -11.80
CA HIS A 353 -2.33 19.17 -13.19
C HIS A 353 -3.22 17.92 -13.34
N GLY A 354 -3.73 17.37 -12.23
CA GLY A 354 -4.53 16.15 -12.21
C GLY A 354 -3.73 14.87 -12.46
N VAL A 355 -2.41 14.90 -12.26
CA VAL A 355 -1.51 13.75 -12.39
C VAL A 355 -1.39 13.03 -11.05
N SER A 356 -1.64 11.72 -11.09
CA SER A 356 -1.53 10.85 -9.92
C SER A 356 -0.11 10.30 -9.74
N ASN A 357 0.23 9.93 -8.51
CA ASN A 357 1.45 9.16 -8.24
C ASN A 357 1.45 7.80 -8.94
N PRO A 358 2.63 7.25 -9.29
CA PRO A 358 2.74 5.94 -9.92
C PRO A 358 2.18 4.84 -9.02
N GLN A 359 1.67 3.78 -9.64
CA GLN A 359 1.16 2.62 -8.91
C GLN A 359 2.31 1.92 -8.16
N ARG A 360 2.12 1.76 -6.85
CA ARG A 360 3.04 1.06 -5.95
C ARG A 360 2.38 -0.21 -5.41
N ASP A 361 3.20 -1.12 -4.92
CA ASP A 361 2.72 -2.24 -4.11
C ASP A 361 2.03 -1.69 -2.85
N PRO A 362 0.86 -2.21 -2.48
CA PRO A 362 0.14 -1.76 -1.29
C PRO A 362 0.92 -2.09 -0.02
N TRP A 363 0.83 -1.21 0.97
CA TRP A 363 1.25 -1.53 2.34
C TRP A 363 0.15 -2.32 3.03
N GLU A 364 0.52 -3.24 3.91
CA GLU A 364 -0.44 -4.04 4.68
C GLU A 364 -0.50 -3.54 6.13
N LEU A 365 -1.71 -3.24 6.61
CA LEU A 365 -1.98 -3.00 8.03
C LEU A 365 -2.66 -4.22 8.64
N TRP A 366 -2.05 -4.85 9.63
CA TRP A 366 -2.62 -5.98 10.36
C TRP A 366 -3.07 -5.54 11.74
N VAL A 367 -4.36 -5.70 12.02
CA VAL A 367 -4.96 -5.34 13.31
C VAL A 367 -5.11 -6.58 14.16
N LEU A 368 -4.31 -6.67 15.21
CA LEU A 368 -4.31 -7.75 16.21
C LEU A 368 -5.41 -7.49 17.23
N ALA A 369 -6.37 -8.42 17.32
CA ALA A 369 -7.41 -8.38 18.34
C ALA A 369 -6.91 -9.02 19.64
N ASP A 370 -7.25 -8.37 20.76
CA ASP A 370 -6.91 -8.81 22.12
C ASP A 370 -7.67 -10.09 22.49
N ALA A 371 -6.91 -11.11 22.91
CA ALA A 371 -7.41 -12.44 23.22
C ALA A 371 -7.75 -12.57 24.72
N PRO A 372 -8.64 -13.51 25.11
CA PRO A 372 -8.94 -13.71 26.52
C PRO A 372 -7.76 -14.38 27.23
N PRO A 373 -7.58 -14.13 28.54
CA PRO A 373 -6.52 -14.77 29.29
C PRO A 373 -6.76 -16.28 29.36
N LEU A 374 -5.68 -17.04 29.40
CA LEU A 374 -5.69 -18.47 29.68
C LEU A 374 -5.34 -18.67 31.16
N ILE A 375 -6.08 -19.52 31.88
CA ILE A 375 -5.76 -19.84 33.28
C ILE A 375 -5.91 -21.33 33.55
N GLU A 376 -4.87 -21.91 34.13
CA GLU A 376 -4.79 -23.33 34.45
C GLU A 376 -4.20 -23.54 35.85
N TRP A 377 -4.43 -24.74 36.40
CA TRP A 377 -3.79 -25.10 37.67
C TRP A 377 -2.36 -25.58 37.43
N ALA A 378 -1.41 -25.12 38.24
CA ALA A 378 0.01 -25.44 38.02
C ALA A 378 0.36 -26.94 38.15
N ASP A 379 -0.52 -27.73 38.77
CA ASP A 379 -0.43 -29.17 39.02
C ASP A 379 -1.41 -29.99 38.19
N GLU A 380 -2.07 -29.39 37.19
CA GLU A 380 -3.09 -30.07 36.34
C GLU A 380 -2.51 -31.31 35.64
N ASP A 381 -1.29 -31.24 35.12
CA ASP A 381 -0.58 -32.38 34.51
C ASP A 381 -0.32 -33.55 35.48
N ARG A 382 -0.12 -33.25 36.78
CA ARG A 382 0.10 -34.29 37.81
C ARG A 382 -1.21 -34.95 38.25
N LEU A 383 -2.34 -34.25 38.13
CA LEU A 383 -3.66 -34.69 38.58
C LEU A 383 -4.56 -35.19 37.46
N ALA A 384 -4.24 -34.96 36.18
CA ALA A 384 -4.94 -35.58 35.04
C ALA A 384 -4.90 -37.11 35.08
N VAL A 385 -3.88 -37.70 35.73
CA VAL A 385 -3.79 -39.14 36.02
C VAL A 385 -4.81 -39.60 37.08
N THR A 386 -5.37 -38.67 37.86
CA THR A 386 -6.34 -38.92 38.93
C THR A 386 -7.55 -38.00 38.79
N ALA A 387 -8.34 -38.20 37.72
CA ALA A 387 -9.52 -37.40 37.34
C ALA A 387 -10.66 -37.30 38.40
N ASN A 388 -10.43 -37.71 39.65
CA ASN A 388 -11.36 -37.60 40.78
C ASN A 388 -10.64 -37.37 42.13
N ALA A 389 -9.41 -36.86 42.14
CA ALA A 389 -8.68 -36.57 43.38
C ALA A 389 -9.36 -35.44 44.15
N THR A 390 -10.26 -35.81 45.06
CA THR A 390 -10.79 -34.90 46.06
C THR A 390 -9.67 -34.60 47.04
N ILE A 391 -9.22 -33.34 47.09
CA ILE A 391 -8.18 -32.92 48.04
C ILE A 391 -8.83 -32.95 49.42
N GLU A 392 -8.30 -33.74 50.35
CA GLU A 392 -8.78 -33.77 51.73
C GLU A 392 -7.98 -32.78 52.59
N VAL A 393 -8.67 -31.83 53.24
CA VAL A 393 -8.03 -30.78 54.04
C VAL A 393 -8.67 -30.70 55.41
N GLN A 394 -7.88 -30.32 56.43
CA GLN A 394 -8.39 -30.08 57.77
C GLN A 394 -9.19 -28.77 57.84
N PRO A 395 -10.21 -28.67 58.71
CA PRO A 395 -11.03 -27.46 58.86
C PRO A 395 -10.25 -26.17 59.20
N THR A 396 -9.06 -26.30 59.80
CA THR A 396 -8.20 -25.17 60.21
C THR A 396 -6.87 -25.12 59.46
N GLY A 397 -6.73 -25.86 58.36
CA GLY A 397 -5.51 -25.90 57.56
C GLY A 397 -5.38 -24.69 56.62
N GLN A 398 -4.14 -24.39 56.21
CA GLN A 398 -3.90 -23.55 55.04
C GLN A 398 -3.91 -24.42 53.79
N LEU A 399 -4.63 -23.98 52.76
CA LEU A 399 -4.68 -24.65 51.48
C LEU A 399 -3.90 -23.83 50.44
N PRO A 400 -2.66 -24.23 50.09
CA PRO A 400 -1.91 -23.60 49.01
C PRO A 400 -2.46 -24.06 47.66
N LEU A 401 -2.92 -23.11 46.84
CA LEU A 401 -3.42 -23.35 45.49
C LEU A 401 -2.62 -22.51 44.51
N THR A 402 -1.89 -23.17 43.60
CA THR A 402 -1.07 -22.47 42.61
C THR A 402 -1.75 -22.48 41.27
N VAL A 403 -1.86 -21.30 40.66
CA VAL A 403 -2.41 -21.10 39.31
C VAL A 403 -1.36 -20.44 38.43
N VAL A 404 -1.45 -20.73 37.14
CA VAL A 404 -0.70 -20.06 36.08
C VAL A 404 -1.71 -19.40 35.16
N ALA A 405 -1.61 -18.09 35.01
CA ALA A 405 -2.41 -17.32 34.07
C ALA A 405 -1.51 -16.71 33.00
N GLU A 406 -1.88 -16.87 31.74
CA GLU A 406 -1.18 -16.37 30.56
C GLU A 406 -2.09 -15.47 29.74
N ASP A 407 -1.56 -14.38 29.20
CA ASP A 407 -2.28 -13.39 28.41
C ASP A 407 -1.32 -12.72 27.42
N ASP A 408 -1.80 -12.34 26.25
CA ASP A 408 -0.98 -11.70 25.21
C ASP A 408 -0.60 -10.25 25.57
N VAL A 409 -1.46 -9.56 26.31
CA VAL A 409 -1.22 -8.19 26.81
C VAL A 409 -0.78 -8.20 28.28
N GLY A 410 -1.52 -8.90 29.13
CA GLY A 410 -1.19 -9.13 30.53
C GLY A 410 -2.40 -9.17 31.45
N VAL A 411 -2.32 -10.03 32.47
CA VAL A 411 -3.41 -10.28 33.41
C VAL A 411 -3.61 -9.10 34.37
N ALA A 412 -4.77 -8.44 34.34
CA ALA A 412 -5.07 -7.28 35.17
C ALA A 412 -5.51 -7.67 36.59
N GLU A 413 -6.41 -8.66 36.71
CA GLU A 413 -6.92 -9.15 37.99
C GLU A 413 -6.85 -10.67 38.04
N LEU A 414 -6.49 -11.21 39.21
CA LEU A 414 -6.45 -12.65 39.47
C LEU A 414 -7.09 -12.91 40.83
N GLU A 415 -8.13 -13.73 40.84
CA GLU A 415 -8.95 -14.00 42.02
C GLU A 415 -9.21 -15.48 42.20
N LEU A 416 -9.29 -15.92 43.46
CA LEU A 416 -9.71 -17.25 43.82
C LEU A 416 -11.10 -17.21 44.44
N HIS A 417 -12.06 -17.90 43.82
CA HIS A 417 -13.43 -18.05 44.27
C HIS A 417 -13.62 -19.44 44.88
N ALA A 418 -14.20 -19.50 46.07
CA ALA A 418 -14.53 -20.75 46.73
C ALA A 418 -16.00 -20.75 47.17
N GLU A 419 -16.68 -21.88 47.03
CA GLU A 419 -18.08 -22.04 47.43
C GLU A 419 -18.26 -23.34 48.22
N VAL A 420 -19.02 -23.29 49.31
CA VAL A 420 -19.45 -24.49 50.04
C VAL A 420 -20.65 -25.10 49.31
N VAL A 421 -20.44 -26.21 48.61
CA VAL A 421 -21.41 -26.83 47.68
C VAL A 421 -22.72 -27.19 48.37
N GLN A 422 -22.68 -27.73 49.59
CA GLN A 422 -23.92 -28.14 50.29
C GLN A 422 -24.80 -26.95 50.74
N ARG A 423 -24.21 -25.77 50.94
CA ARG A 423 -24.90 -24.57 51.45
C ARG A 423 -25.11 -23.51 50.38
N SER A 424 -24.56 -23.72 49.17
CA SER A 424 -24.45 -22.72 48.11
C SER A 424 -23.99 -21.37 48.64
N GLN A 425 -23.03 -21.40 49.55
CA GLN A 425 -22.51 -20.23 50.23
C GLN A 425 -21.17 -19.85 49.60
N PRO A 426 -21.11 -18.77 48.79
CA PRO A 426 -19.85 -18.28 48.27
C PRO A 426 -19.03 -17.67 49.40
N LEU A 427 -17.74 -18.01 49.42
CA LEU A 427 -16.76 -17.42 50.31
C LEU A 427 -16.25 -16.11 49.70
N THR A 428 -15.65 -15.25 50.53
CA THR A 428 -14.99 -14.04 50.02
C THR A 428 -13.86 -14.42 49.08
N PRO A 429 -13.83 -13.88 47.86
CA PRO A 429 -12.77 -14.18 46.91
C PRO A 429 -11.44 -13.66 47.45
N VAL A 430 -10.40 -14.47 47.29
CA VAL A 430 -9.03 -14.09 47.65
C VAL A 430 -8.40 -13.46 46.42
N ILE A 431 -8.04 -12.18 46.51
CA ILE A 431 -7.42 -11.44 45.41
C ILE A 431 -5.90 -11.65 45.50
N ALA A 432 -5.26 -11.92 44.37
CA ALA A 432 -3.81 -12.06 44.32
C ALA A 432 -3.12 -10.74 44.71
N ASP A 433 -1.94 -10.84 45.32
CA ASP A 433 -1.12 -9.66 45.58
C ASP A 433 -0.75 -8.95 44.26
N ALA A 434 -0.67 -7.62 44.28
CA ALA A 434 -0.32 -6.82 43.10
C ALA A 434 1.07 -7.12 42.52
N ALA A 435 1.89 -7.90 43.23
CA ALA A 435 3.21 -8.32 42.79
C ALA A 435 3.08 -9.38 41.68
N GLY A 436 3.35 -8.97 40.44
CA GLY A 436 3.32 -9.85 39.26
C GLY A 436 2.08 -9.67 38.38
N LEU A 437 1.07 -8.93 38.81
CA LEU A 437 -0.06 -8.57 37.97
C LEU A 437 0.38 -7.61 36.85
N GLY A 438 -0.24 -7.78 35.68
CA GLY A 438 0.05 -7.01 34.49
C GLY A 438 1.28 -7.49 33.71
N HIS A 439 1.72 -8.73 33.92
CA HIS A 439 2.65 -9.40 33.01
C HIS A 439 1.90 -10.42 32.15
N ALA A 440 2.50 -10.79 31.02
CA ALA A 440 1.97 -11.79 30.10
C ALA A 440 1.84 -13.18 30.76
N GLU A 441 2.71 -13.53 31.70
CA GLU A 441 2.61 -14.77 32.48
C GLU A 441 2.64 -14.43 33.98
N VAL A 442 1.64 -14.92 34.71
CA VAL A 442 1.49 -14.73 36.15
C VAL A 442 1.31 -16.08 36.83
N ARG A 443 2.33 -16.48 37.60
CA ARG A 443 2.28 -17.65 38.48
C ARG A 443 2.07 -17.19 39.91
N HIS A 444 0.92 -17.54 40.50
CA HIS A 444 0.55 -17.12 41.85
C HIS A 444 0.09 -18.30 42.71
N THR A 445 0.52 -18.32 43.97
CA THR A 445 0.09 -19.31 44.97
C THR A 445 -0.80 -18.64 46.02
N PHE A 446 -2.09 -18.91 45.95
CA PHE A 446 -3.06 -18.51 46.95
C PHE A 446 -2.90 -19.36 48.21
N SER A 447 -2.71 -18.73 49.37
CA SER A 447 -2.80 -19.41 50.67
C SER A 447 -4.15 -19.11 51.32
N VAL A 448 -5.09 -20.05 51.22
CA VAL A 448 -6.43 -19.89 51.81
C VAL A 448 -6.43 -20.43 53.23
N ASP A 449 -6.65 -19.54 54.20
CA ASP A 449 -6.86 -19.93 55.59
C ASP A 449 -8.32 -20.39 55.81
N LEU A 450 -8.50 -21.70 55.92
CA LEU A 450 -9.83 -22.32 56.03
C LEU A 450 -10.48 -22.10 57.41
N SER A 451 -9.70 -21.68 58.42
CA SER A 451 -10.20 -21.46 59.78
C SER A 451 -11.25 -20.35 59.88
N GLN A 452 -11.27 -19.44 58.89
CA GLN A 452 -12.13 -18.27 58.86
C GLN A 452 -13.57 -18.58 58.41
N TYR A 453 -13.82 -19.79 57.90
CA TYR A 453 -15.06 -20.13 57.21
C TYR A 453 -15.97 -21.13 57.96
N GLU A 454 -15.68 -21.41 59.24
CA GLU A 454 -16.48 -22.30 60.13
C GLU A 454 -16.90 -23.63 59.46
N LEU A 455 -15.97 -24.24 58.73
CA LEU A 455 -16.22 -25.45 57.94
C LEU A 455 -16.48 -26.67 58.82
N GLN A 456 -17.46 -27.50 58.44
CA GLN A 456 -17.82 -28.72 59.13
C GLN A 456 -17.19 -29.96 58.46
N GLU A 457 -17.02 -31.03 59.24
CA GLU A 457 -16.54 -32.30 58.72
C GLU A 457 -17.51 -32.85 57.65
N GLY A 458 -16.97 -33.16 56.47
CA GLY A 458 -17.75 -33.60 55.31
C GLY A 458 -18.19 -32.49 54.36
N ASP A 459 -17.88 -31.22 54.65
CA ASP A 459 -18.16 -30.11 53.73
C ASP A 459 -17.34 -30.27 52.44
N LEU A 460 -17.96 -29.96 51.29
CA LEU A 460 -17.33 -29.95 49.98
C LEU A 460 -17.19 -28.51 49.49
N LEU A 461 -15.95 -28.07 49.30
CA LEU A 461 -15.58 -26.78 48.75
C LEU A 461 -15.32 -26.93 47.26
N ALA A 462 -16.03 -26.17 46.44
CA ALA A 462 -15.71 -25.99 45.02
C ALA A 462 -14.86 -24.74 44.87
N VAL A 463 -13.62 -24.89 44.40
CA VAL A 463 -12.67 -23.80 44.22
C VAL A 463 -12.40 -23.59 42.75
N LYS A 464 -12.47 -22.33 42.30
CA LYS A 464 -12.15 -21.89 40.93
C LYS A 464 -11.29 -20.64 41.02
N ALA A 465 -10.34 -20.48 40.11
CA ALA A 465 -9.67 -19.20 39.92
C ALA A 465 -10.25 -18.48 38.70
N ARG A 466 -10.22 -17.14 38.75
CA ARG A 466 -10.65 -16.22 37.72
C ARG A 466 -9.48 -15.30 37.36
N ALA A 467 -9.14 -15.24 36.07
CA ALA A 467 -8.25 -14.23 35.51
C ALA A 467 -9.07 -13.26 34.67
N VAL A 468 -8.71 -11.97 34.71
CA VAL A 468 -9.35 -10.91 33.94
C VAL A 468 -8.27 -10.09 33.23
N ASP A 469 -8.49 -9.78 31.96
CA ASP A 469 -7.63 -8.91 31.17
C ASP A 469 -7.79 -7.41 31.52
N GLY A 470 -6.95 -6.58 30.92
CA GLY A 470 -7.03 -5.12 31.07
C GLY A 470 -7.96 -4.42 30.07
N ARG A 471 -8.71 -5.17 29.23
CA ARG A 471 -9.36 -4.62 28.04
C ARG A 471 -10.57 -3.77 28.40
N PRO A 472 -10.65 -2.49 27.97
CA PRO A 472 -11.80 -1.64 28.32
C PRO A 472 -13.01 -1.81 27.37
N VAL A 473 -12.79 -2.10 26.09
CA VAL A 473 -13.83 -2.13 25.04
C VAL A 473 -13.63 -3.34 24.12
N PRO A 474 -14.66 -4.16 23.82
CA PRO A 474 -16.08 -4.02 24.21
C PRO A 474 -16.36 -4.30 25.69
N GLY A 475 -15.38 -4.82 26.41
CA GLY A 475 -15.38 -5.03 27.86
C GLY A 475 -14.17 -5.89 28.24
N GLN A 476 -13.96 -6.03 29.54
CA GLN A 476 -12.94 -6.94 30.06
C GLN A 476 -13.32 -8.38 29.72
N GLN A 477 -12.34 -9.17 29.31
CA GLN A 477 -12.51 -10.60 29.12
C GLN A 477 -12.04 -11.33 30.37
N GLU A 478 -12.78 -12.38 30.73
CA GLU A 478 -12.49 -13.21 31.89
C GLU A 478 -12.38 -14.68 31.50
N ALA A 479 -11.49 -15.38 32.20
CA ALA A 479 -11.31 -16.82 32.08
C ALA A 479 -11.32 -17.48 33.45
N TRP A 480 -11.79 -18.73 33.47
CA TRP A 480 -12.02 -19.49 34.68
C TRP A 480 -11.34 -20.85 34.60
N THR A 481 -10.74 -21.30 35.70
CA THR A 481 -10.23 -22.67 35.79
C THR A 481 -11.35 -23.69 35.93
N SER A 482 -11.04 -24.96 35.63
CA SER A 482 -11.87 -26.09 36.03
C SER A 482 -12.08 -26.11 37.56
N PRO A 483 -13.30 -26.35 38.06
CA PRO A 483 -13.57 -26.42 39.50
C PRO A 483 -12.83 -27.58 40.17
N ARG A 484 -12.15 -27.28 41.27
CA ARG A 484 -11.56 -28.28 42.17
C ARG A 484 -12.47 -28.54 43.35
N LEU A 485 -12.72 -29.81 43.63
CA LEU A 485 -13.49 -30.24 44.80
C LEU A 485 -12.53 -30.60 45.94
N VAL A 486 -12.66 -29.87 47.03
CA VAL A 486 -11.89 -30.05 48.26
C VAL A 486 -12.85 -30.54 49.34
N ARG A 487 -12.58 -31.70 49.93
CA ARG A 487 -13.40 -32.26 51.02
C ARG A 487 -12.76 -31.97 52.35
N VAL A 488 -13.55 -31.44 53.27
CA VAL A 488 -13.11 -31.17 54.63
C VAL A 488 -13.20 -32.46 55.45
N SER A 489 -12.08 -32.96 55.97
CA SER A 489 -12.01 -34.18 56.76
C SER A 489 -11.15 -33.96 58.00
N SER A 490 -11.69 -34.23 59.19
CA SER A 490 -10.96 -34.10 60.47
C SER A 490 -9.87 -35.17 60.63
N LYS A 491 -9.92 -36.24 59.82
CA LYS A 491 -8.92 -37.31 59.74
C LYS A 491 -7.91 -37.13 58.60
N ALA A 492 -7.99 -36.02 57.85
CA ALA A 492 -7.02 -35.75 56.80
C ALA A 492 -5.62 -35.64 57.41
N GLU A 493 -4.72 -36.54 56.99
CA GLU A 493 -3.28 -36.40 57.25
C GLU A 493 -2.83 -35.05 56.70
N SER A 494 -2.03 -34.31 57.47
CA SER A 494 -1.54 -32.99 57.03
C SER A 494 -0.86 -33.12 55.67
N VAL A 495 -1.09 -32.18 54.75
CA VAL A 495 -0.50 -32.16 53.41
C VAL A 495 1.03 -32.38 53.47
N GLU A 496 1.68 -31.82 54.49
CA GLU A 496 3.11 -32.02 54.78
C GLU A 496 3.52 -33.49 54.99
N LYS A 497 2.68 -34.32 55.62
CA LYS A 497 2.95 -35.76 55.83
C LYS A 497 2.77 -36.55 54.53
N SER A 498 1.83 -36.17 53.68
CA SER A 498 1.63 -36.80 52.37
C SER A 498 2.80 -36.47 51.41
N GLU A 499 3.25 -35.22 51.40
CA GLU A 499 4.43 -34.81 50.62
C GLU A 499 5.73 -35.48 51.12
N LEU A 500 5.90 -35.60 52.45
CA LEU A 500 7.01 -36.33 53.05
C LEU A 500 7.00 -37.81 52.64
N ALA A 501 5.84 -38.47 52.72
CA ALA A 501 5.67 -39.86 52.33
C ALA A 501 5.95 -40.09 50.84
N GLN A 502 5.47 -39.20 49.96
CA GLN A 502 5.77 -39.27 48.52
C GLN A 502 7.26 -39.09 48.24
N LYS A 503 7.91 -38.13 48.91
CA LYS A 503 9.35 -37.90 48.76
C LYS A 503 10.16 -39.11 49.26
N GLN A 504 9.80 -39.69 50.39
CA GLN A 504 10.43 -40.90 50.92
C GLN A 504 10.25 -42.09 49.96
N GLN A 505 9.06 -42.27 49.39
CA GLN A 505 8.79 -43.31 48.40
C GLN A 505 9.66 -43.15 47.14
N LEU A 506 9.78 -41.92 46.62
CA LEU A 506 10.61 -41.65 45.45
C LEU A 506 12.09 -41.96 45.71
N LEU A 507 12.62 -41.58 46.87
CA LEU A 507 14.01 -41.87 47.26
C LEU A 507 14.26 -43.37 47.42
N ARG A 508 13.28 -44.10 47.97
CA ARG A 508 13.32 -45.56 48.07
C ARG A 508 13.37 -46.23 46.70
N ASP A 509 12.51 -45.80 45.79
CA ASP A 509 12.40 -46.38 44.45
C ASP A 509 13.67 -46.09 43.63
N LEU A 510 14.29 -44.92 43.78
CA LEU A 510 15.60 -44.62 43.19
C LEU A 510 16.69 -45.56 43.72
N LEU A 511 16.78 -45.75 45.05
CA LEU A 511 17.79 -46.63 45.65
C LEU A 511 17.56 -48.09 45.25
N ALA A 512 16.30 -48.53 45.14
CA ALA A 512 15.92 -49.87 44.69
C ALA A 512 16.28 -50.09 43.22
N GLY A 513 16.01 -49.09 42.36
CA GLY A 513 16.37 -49.14 40.95
C GLY A 513 17.88 -49.17 40.72
N ILE A 514 18.67 -48.44 41.51
CA ILE A 514 20.14 -48.53 41.44
C ILE A 514 20.61 -49.95 41.80
N ARG A 515 20.08 -50.54 42.87
CA ARG A 515 20.40 -51.92 43.25
C ARG A 515 20.06 -52.93 42.16
N GLU A 516 18.90 -52.77 41.53
CA GLU A 516 18.47 -53.63 40.43
C GLU A 516 19.42 -53.53 39.22
N ASN A 517 19.87 -52.32 38.86
CA ASN A 517 20.85 -52.13 37.79
C ASN A 517 22.20 -52.77 38.12
N VAL A 518 22.71 -52.61 39.34
CA VAL A 518 23.97 -53.27 39.78
C VAL A 518 23.81 -54.80 39.75
N GLN A 519 22.64 -55.33 40.11
CA GLN A 519 22.35 -56.76 39.99
C GLN A 519 22.36 -57.22 38.52
N GLN A 520 21.79 -56.43 37.62
CA GLN A 520 21.79 -56.74 36.18
C GLN A 520 23.20 -56.71 35.59
N ASP A 521 24.04 -55.76 36.01
CA ASP A 521 25.43 -55.66 35.57
C ASP A 521 26.26 -56.83 36.15
N GLN A 522 25.96 -57.28 37.38
CA GLN A 522 26.53 -58.51 37.96
C GLN A 522 26.16 -59.75 37.13
N ASP A 523 24.86 -59.93 36.83
CA ASP A 523 24.37 -61.07 36.05
C ASP A 523 25.01 -61.08 34.65
N THR A 524 25.11 -59.91 34.02
CA THR A 524 25.78 -59.75 32.72
C THR A 524 27.26 -60.11 32.81
N THR A 525 27.95 -59.65 33.85
CA THR A 525 29.36 -59.99 34.10
C THR A 525 29.56 -61.50 34.30
N ASP A 526 28.65 -62.16 35.01
CA ASP A 526 28.70 -63.61 35.20
C ASP A 526 28.49 -64.39 33.90
N THR A 527 27.60 -63.92 33.02
CA THR A 527 27.43 -64.52 31.68
C THR A 527 28.67 -64.34 30.81
N LEU A 528 29.30 -63.16 30.84
CA LEU A 528 30.55 -62.89 30.13
C LEU A 528 31.70 -63.73 30.67
N ARG A 529 31.78 -63.89 32.00
CA ARG A 529 32.76 -64.76 32.65
C ARG A 529 32.59 -66.21 32.19
N GLN A 530 31.36 -66.71 32.11
CA GLN A 530 31.09 -68.06 31.63
C GLN A 530 31.47 -68.23 30.15
N ALA A 531 31.06 -67.30 29.29
CA ALA A 531 31.40 -67.31 27.86
C ALA A 531 32.92 -67.25 27.62
N THR A 532 33.62 -66.40 28.39
CA THR A 532 35.09 -66.27 28.31
C THR A 532 35.77 -67.57 28.75
N ARG A 533 35.26 -68.23 29.79
CA ARG A 533 35.78 -69.53 30.25
C ARG A 533 35.59 -70.63 29.20
N GLU A 534 34.41 -70.72 28.60
CA GLU A 534 34.11 -71.67 27.53
C GLU A 534 35.00 -71.43 26.30
N ALA A 535 35.21 -70.18 25.91
CA ALA A 535 36.10 -69.81 24.81
C ALA A 535 37.57 -70.23 25.05
N ILE A 536 38.06 -70.10 26.29
CA ILE A 536 39.40 -70.55 26.69
C ILE A 536 39.51 -72.08 26.59
N ASP A 537 38.50 -72.80 27.09
CA ASP A 537 38.48 -74.27 27.08
C ASP A 537 38.41 -74.83 25.63
N GLU A 538 37.72 -74.14 24.72
CA GLU A 538 37.58 -74.51 23.30
C GLU A 538 38.69 -73.97 22.38
N GLN A 539 39.67 -73.21 22.90
CA GLN A 539 40.72 -72.52 22.12
C GLN A 539 40.16 -71.60 21.01
N GLN A 540 39.00 -70.98 21.25
CA GLN A 540 38.40 -70.01 20.35
C GLN A 540 38.76 -68.58 20.75
N SER A 541 39.01 -67.71 19.77
CA SER A 541 39.14 -66.27 20.02
C SER A 541 37.75 -65.65 20.10
N VAL A 542 37.37 -65.16 21.28
CA VAL A 542 36.15 -64.37 21.46
C VAL A 542 36.53 -62.97 21.89
N ASP A 543 35.92 -61.98 21.23
CA ASP A 543 36.14 -60.57 21.52
C ASP A 543 34.95 -60.02 22.30
N HIS A 544 35.16 -59.79 23.60
CA HIS A 544 34.16 -59.23 24.51
C HIS A 544 34.45 -57.76 24.85
N GLN A 545 35.37 -57.09 24.14
CA GLN A 545 35.83 -55.74 24.49
C GLN A 545 34.67 -54.73 24.53
N GLU A 546 33.77 -54.76 23.56
CA GLU A 546 32.62 -53.85 23.52
C GLU A 546 31.65 -54.06 24.69
N GLN A 547 31.44 -55.32 25.10
CA GLN A 547 30.55 -55.68 26.21
C GLN A 547 31.14 -55.27 27.56
N VAL A 548 32.45 -55.39 27.73
CA VAL A 548 33.18 -54.94 28.93
C VAL A 548 33.23 -53.41 29.00
N ALA A 549 33.45 -52.73 27.88
CA ALA A 549 33.43 -51.28 27.80
C ALA A 549 32.04 -50.69 28.10
N GLU A 550 30.97 -51.37 27.68
CA GLU A 550 29.59 -51.03 28.00
C GLU A 550 29.32 -51.14 29.51
N LEU A 551 29.74 -52.25 30.14
CA LEU A 551 29.62 -52.43 31.59
C LEU A 551 30.36 -51.34 32.35
N ASN A 552 31.61 -51.04 31.97
CA ASN A 552 32.38 -49.97 32.60
C ASN A 552 31.67 -48.60 32.51
N ARG A 553 31.01 -48.30 31.39
CA ARG A 553 30.23 -47.06 31.24
C ARG A 553 28.98 -47.04 32.14
N ARG A 554 28.25 -48.15 32.23
CA ARG A 554 27.08 -48.27 33.10
C ARG A 554 27.45 -48.13 34.57
N GLU A 555 28.56 -48.73 34.99
CA GLU A 555 29.06 -48.58 36.35
C GLU A 555 29.43 -47.12 36.68
N GLN A 556 30.00 -46.37 35.74
CA GLN A 556 30.26 -44.94 35.92
C GLN A 556 28.96 -44.13 36.09
N GLU A 557 27.93 -44.44 35.31
CA GLU A 557 26.62 -43.80 35.45
C GLU A 557 25.96 -44.15 36.79
N LEU A 558 26.08 -45.40 37.26
CA LEU A 558 25.54 -45.83 38.55
C LEU A 558 26.27 -45.16 39.72
N GLN A 559 27.59 -44.99 39.64
CA GLN A 559 28.36 -44.24 40.62
C GLN A 559 27.91 -42.78 40.70
N GLN A 560 27.74 -42.10 39.56
CA GLN A 560 27.24 -40.72 39.54
C GLN A 560 25.83 -40.59 40.12
N LYS A 561 24.94 -41.55 39.83
CA LYS A 561 23.59 -41.60 40.41
C LYS A 561 23.63 -41.80 41.93
N LEU A 562 24.54 -42.63 42.43
CA LEU A 562 24.74 -42.82 43.87
C LEU A 562 25.30 -41.58 44.55
N ASP A 563 26.23 -40.85 43.92
CA ASP A 563 26.75 -39.60 44.47
C ASP A 563 25.69 -38.51 44.53
N GLN A 564 24.86 -38.39 43.49
CA GLN A 564 23.71 -37.47 43.49
C GLN A 564 22.73 -37.83 44.60
N LEU A 565 22.39 -39.11 44.74
CA LEU A 565 21.48 -39.60 45.78
C LEU A 565 22.05 -39.37 47.18
N ALA A 566 23.35 -39.60 47.37
CA ALA A 566 24.05 -39.32 48.62
C ALA A 566 24.05 -37.83 48.95
N SER A 567 24.19 -36.94 47.97
CA SER A 567 24.07 -35.49 48.17
C SER A 567 22.67 -35.09 48.61
N VAL A 568 21.63 -35.76 48.11
CA VAL A 568 20.24 -35.53 48.52
C VAL A 568 20.02 -36.00 49.97
N PHE A 569 20.56 -37.17 50.34
CA PHE A 569 20.49 -37.66 51.73
C PHE A 569 21.29 -36.79 52.72
N ASP A 570 22.40 -36.19 52.30
CA ASP A 570 23.22 -35.30 53.15
C ASP A 570 22.47 -34.02 53.56
N GLY A 571 21.49 -33.60 52.74
CA GLY A 571 20.62 -32.47 53.02
C GLY A 571 19.67 -32.67 54.20
N HIS A 572 19.50 -33.90 54.71
CA HIS A 572 18.62 -34.20 55.84
C HIS A 572 19.40 -34.72 57.06
N PRO A 573 19.27 -34.09 58.25
CA PRO A 573 20.05 -34.46 59.44
C PRO A 573 19.93 -35.93 59.87
N LEU A 574 18.76 -36.55 59.67
CA LEU A 574 18.49 -37.95 60.02
C LEU A 574 18.99 -38.95 58.97
N GLN A 575 19.28 -38.49 57.74
CA GLN A 575 19.68 -39.36 56.62
C GLN A 575 21.18 -39.27 56.31
N ARG A 576 21.95 -38.48 57.08
CA ARG A 576 23.40 -38.34 56.91
C ARG A 576 24.17 -39.66 56.99
N ASN A 577 23.74 -40.57 57.89
CA ASN A 577 24.33 -41.90 57.98
C ASN A 577 24.04 -42.77 56.74
N ILE A 578 22.89 -42.55 56.08
CA ILE A 578 22.58 -43.20 54.80
C ILE A 578 23.44 -42.58 53.70
N ALA A 579 23.57 -41.25 53.67
CA ALA A 579 24.41 -40.54 52.71
C ALA A 579 25.86 -41.06 52.71
N ASP A 580 26.47 -41.21 53.90
CA ASP A 580 27.83 -41.71 54.04
C ASP A 580 27.97 -43.15 53.53
N ALA A 581 27.01 -44.02 53.88
CA ALA A 581 27.01 -45.40 53.43
C ALA A 581 26.68 -45.53 51.92
N THR A 582 25.87 -44.64 51.34
CA THR A 582 25.64 -44.56 49.88
C THR A 582 26.91 -44.17 49.13
N ARG A 583 27.70 -43.22 49.65
CA ARG A 583 29.02 -42.88 49.07
C ARG A 583 30.00 -44.03 49.20
N GLU A 584 29.99 -44.74 50.33
CA GLU A 584 30.86 -45.90 50.56
C GLU A 584 30.64 -47.01 49.51
N VAL A 585 29.40 -47.24 49.07
CA VAL A 585 29.11 -48.17 47.96
C VAL A 585 29.68 -47.66 46.63
N GLY A 586 29.53 -46.35 46.36
CA GLY A 586 30.04 -45.72 45.15
C GLY A 586 31.57 -45.77 45.04
N THR A 587 32.29 -45.36 46.09
CA THR A 587 33.76 -45.27 46.12
C THR A 587 34.45 -46.57 46.56
N GLY A 588 33.67 -47.59 46.94
CA GLY A 588 34.18 -48.87 47.41
C GLY A 588 34.03 -49.94 46.32
N PRO A 589 32.99 -50.79 46.41
CA PRO A 589 32.83 -51.91 45.50
C PRO A 589 32.58 -51.51 44.04
N LEU A 590 31.86 -50.41 43.76
CA LEU A 590 31.59 -50.02 42.36
C LEU A 590 32.83 -49.44 41.66
N GLU A 591 33.58 -48.57 42.34
CA GLU A 591 34.87 -48.08 41.83
C GLU A 591 35.86 -49.23 41.63
N ALA A 592 35.93 -50.17 42.58
CA ALA A 592 36.77 -51.36 42.44
C ALA A 592 36.35 -52.24 41.23
N ALA A 593 35.04 -52.42 40.99
CA ALA A 593 34.53 -53.15 39.83
C ALA A 593 34.90 -52.44 38.51
N GLN A 594 34.80 -51.11 38.44
CA GLN A 594 35.24 -50.32 37.28
C GLN A 594 36.73 -50.51 36.99
N GLU A 595 37.60 -50.49 38.01
CA GLU A 595 39.02 -50.75 37.83
C GLU A 595 39.28 -52.15 37.23
N GLN A 596 38.51 -53.16 37.67
CA GLN A 596 38.63 -54.51 37.11
C GLN A 596 38.13 -54.55 35.65
N PHE A 597 37.04 -53.86 35.30
CA PHE A 597 36.56 -53.80 33.92
C PHE A 597 37.55 -53.09 32.98
N GLN A 598 38.17 -51.99 33.43
CA GLN A 598 39.22 -51.30 32.66
C GLN A 598 40.43 -52.19 32.42
N GLN A 599 40.84 -52.99 33.42
CA GLN A 599 41.91 -53.97 33.26
C GLN A 599 41.50 -55.13 32.34
N ALA A 600 40.25 -55.58 32.42
CA ALA A 600 39.71 -56.66 31.59
C ALA A 600 39.64 -56.29 30.10
N GLU A 601 39.42 -55.02 29.75
CA GLU A 601 39.30 -54.56 28.35
C GLU A 601 40.61 -54.71 27.55
N ALA A 602 41.76 -54.53 28.20
CA ALA A 602 43.09 -54.54 27.57
C ALA A 602 43.87 -55.86 27.76
N SER A 603 43.32 -56.82 28.50
CA SER A 603 44.01 -58.06 28.88
C SER A 603 43.67 -59.24 27.95
N PRO A 604 44.59 -60.21 27.76
CA PRO A 604 44.31 -61.46 27.06
C PRO A 604 43.29 -62.31 27.84
N ALA A 605 42.59 -63.23 27.14
CA ALA A 605 41.44 -63.98 27.66
C ALA A 605 41.62 -64.61 29.07
N GLN A 606 42.81 -65.14 29.39
CA GLN A 606 43.08 -65.72 30.72
C GLN A 606 43.10 -64.67 31.84
N GLU A 607 43.72 -63.53 31.61
CA GLU A 607 43.72 -62.41 32.55
C GLU A 607 42.35 -61.74 32.59
N GLN A 608 41.69 -61.61 31.44
CA GLN A 608 40.31 -61.09 31.34
C GLN A 608 39.33 -61.89 32.19
N LEU A 609 39.43 -63.22 32.20
CA LEU A 609 38.59 -64.08 33.05
C LEU A 609 38.82 -63.82 34.56
N GLU A 610 40.08 -63.62 34.97
CA GLU A 610 40.42 -63.30 36.36
C GLU A 610 39.83 -61.94 36.77
N GLN A 611 39.96 -60.94 35.90
CA GLN A 611 39.45 -59.59 36.14
C GLN A 611 37.91 -59.56 36.18
N LEU A 612 37.22 -60.25 35.27
CA LEU A 612 35.76 -60.38 35.30
C LEU A 612 35.26 -61.12 36.56
N THR A 613 36.06 -62.07 37.07
CA THR A 613 35.72 -62.76 38.33
C THR A 613 35.80 -61.81 39.51
N LYS A 614 36.85 -60.99 39.59
CA LYS A 614 37.00 -59.96 40.63
C LYS A 614 35.91 -58.88 40.51
N ALA A 615 35.58 -58.45 39.29
CA ALA A 615 34.51 -57.49 39.05
C ALA A 615 33.15 -58.02 39.56
N SER A 616 32.80 -59.27 39.23
CA SER A 616 31.57 -59.92 39.73
C SER A 616 31.52 -60.01 41.26
N ASP A 617 32.66 -60.32 41.91
CA ASP A 617 32.75 -60.36 43.37
C ASP A 617 32.52 -58.98 44.01
N GLU A 618 33.06 -57.91 43.43
CA GLU A 618 32.83 -56.54 43.92
C GLU A 618 31.40 -56.07 43.66
N LEU A 619 30.81 -56.36 42.49
CA LEU A 619 29.39 -56.06 42.23
C LEU A 619 28.46 -56.80 43.20
N SER A 620 28.76 -58.05 43.53
CA SER A 620 28.03 -58.82 44.56
C SER A 620 28.07 -58.15 45.94
N ARG A 621 29.22 -57.55 46.32
CA ARG A 621 29.33 -56.75 47.54
C ARG A 621 28.52 -55.47 47.45
N ALA A 622 28.54 -54.77 46.31
CA ALA A 622 27.73 -53.57 46.10
C ALA A 622 26.23 -53.88 46.23
N VAL A 623 25.72 -54.94 45.60
CA VAL A 623 24.31 -55.37 45.74
C VAL A 623 23.96 -55.64 47.21
N THR A 624 24.85 -56.32 47.95
CA THR A 624 24.62 -56.65 49.36
C THR A 624 24.53 -55.39 50.21
N GLN A 625 25.48 -54.46 50.04
CA GLN A 625 25.51 -53.19 50.75
C GLN A 625 24.30 -52.30 50.40
N LEU A 626 23.90 -52.23 49.12
CA LEU A 626 22.68 -51.52 48.70
C LEU A 626 21.41 -52.15 49.30
N GLY A 627 21.38 -53.47 49.45
CA GLY A 627 20.31 -54.18 50.15
C GLY A 627 20.21 -53.82 51.63
N GLU A 628 21.34 -53.71 52.33
CA GLU A 628 21.39 -53.23 53.71
C GLU A 628 20.98 -51.76 53.85
N LEU A 629 21.41 -50.92 52.89
CA LEU A 629 21.03 -49.51 52.81
C LEU A 629 19.52 -49.32 52.65
N LEU A 630 18.89 -50.07 51.74
CA LEU A 630 17.42 -50.05 51.57
C LEU A 630 16.70 -50.41 52.86
N LYS A 631 17.18 -51.42 53.58
CA LYS A 631 16.57 -51.82 54.85
C LYS A 631 16.70 -50.72 55.93
N ARG A 632 17.87 -50.08 56.02
CA ARG A 632 18.10 -48.94 56.95
C ARG A 632 17.26 -47.73 56.56
N PHE A 633 17.08 -47.48 55.27
CA PHE A 633 16.20 -46.43 54.77
C PHE A 633 14.75 -46.70 55.17
N ASP A 634 14.24 -47.91 54.98
CA ASP A 634 12.87 -48.30 55.36
C ASP A 634 12.65 -48.17 56.89
N GLU A 635 13.65 -48.53 57.71
CA GLU A 635 13.61 -48.35 59.17
C GLU A 635 13.57 -46.87 59.59
N LEU A 636 14.34 -46.01 58.92
CA LEU A 636 14.36 -44.57 59.19
C LEU A 636 13.11 -43.85 58.68
N ALA A 637 12.58 -44.26 57.52
CA ALA A 637 11.34 -43.72 56.99
C ALA A 637 10.14 -44.04 57.92
N ALA A 638 10.11 -45.24 58.50
CA ALA A 638 9.10 -45.61 59.49
C ALA A 638 9.20 -44.77 60.78
N LEU A 639 10.42 -44.46 61.24
CA LEU A 639 10.66 -43.60 62.41
C LEU A 639 10.33 -42.12 62.17
N GLU A 640 10.37 -41.64 60.93
CA GLU A 640 9.95 -40.27 60.56
C GLU A 640 8.42 -40.14 60.37
N GLN A 641 7.72 -41.27 60.17
CA GLN A 641 6.26 -41.31 60.03
C GLN A 641 5.52 -41.35 61.38
N ASP A 642 6.12 -42.00 62.38
CA ASP A 642 5.69 -42.05 63.79
C ASP A 642 5.92 -40.73 64.53
#